data_AF-A0A765T951-F1
#
_entry.id   AF-A0A765T951-F1
#
_cell.length_a   1.000
_cell.length_b   1.000
_cell.length_c   1.000
_cell.angle_alpha   90.00
_cell.angle_beta   90.00
_cell.angle_gamma   90.00
#
_symmetry.space_group_name_H-M   'P 1'
#
loop_
_entity.id
_entity.type
_entity.pdbx_description
1 polymer ?
#
loop_
_entity_poly.entity_id
_entity_poly.type
_entity_poly.pdbx_seq_one_letter_code
_entity_poly.pdbx_strand_id
1 'polypeptide(L)'
;RSFKAVANGKIYIGKIDTDPVNPENQIQVYMENEDGSHVPVSQPIIINAAGYPVYNGQIAKFVTVQGHSMAVYDAYGAQQFYFPNVLKYEPDQLRLELESSGGAGLIGGVSKPITFFGAIGDGVTNNTQAFNDAEISEFNDIYIPDGIYNVNNINLNKRYWGPGIVVINYQTEYSGSGVNDMTVSGIYNGQQDLNAIVRIKEASNPDKLEFSTDNGVTWRDTIDVYNPIDDSVSPQPIVILAGGVDFFVSGLKINFSSTTGHTVNDSWSFFIPSNPSVINTGSGSIVKSGSVIFNVSGNNDTNTSAGKDSLGGGNVGANNTAYGWKSLHSNTTGYANTASGIQSMENNKTGKNNCAYGADSLRANVSGSDNVAVGVFSLGANTTGYGNTGIGNDTNRYNKTGFGNTAAGVQALYHNSAGNENTAFGEYALRGGNSSFPTGVSIQYCVAVGAKSGFNALGNNNTAIGYEALYSASGSDNVGIGFDAGFKVTAGSFNVFLGSNSGNVSEQATDVTNCVLLGDNTKSTGSNAVAIGSGVIAAQNTVAIGNSEHALFLHYGKITPQIDNAFDIGGPDARYKTIYATTGMINTSNEMLKTKLTDIDVAEKKAALEIKDNIKKFKMLDSVEVKGFDGARWHFGVGAQTVGNIMRKHGLDPSKYGFWCHDKTHREHMTGNIDIFCESYGIRYDELAMFILASISLCE
;
A
#
# COMPACT_ATOMS: atom_id res chain seq x y z
N ARG A 1 33.11 -4.72 20.07
CA ARG A 1 32.00 -5.68 19.85
C ARG A 1 31.98 -6.04 18.37
N SER A 2 31.88 -7.32 18.02
CA SER A 2 31.93 -7.83 16.64
C SER A 2 30.98 -9.01 16.49
N PHE A 3 30.39 -9.23 15.31
CA PHE A 3 29.55 -10.40 15.06
C PHE A 3 30.44 -11.65 14.88
N LYS A 4 30.62 -12.41 15.97
CA LYS A 4 31.42 -13.63 16.02
C LYS A 4 30.86 -14.60 17.05
N ALA A 5 31.08 -15.90 16.84
CA ALA A 5 30.78 -16.90 17.86
C ALA A 5 31.70 -16.71 19.08
N VAL A 6 31.16 -16.94 20.29
CA VAL A 6 31.93 -16.93 21.54
C VAL A 6 32.61 -18.29 21.72
N ALA A 7 33.42 -18.68 20.72
CA ALA A 7 34.11 -19.96 20.68
C ALA A 7 35.04 -20.13 21.88
N ASN A 8 35.00 -21.30 22.54
CA ASN A 8 35.70 -21.59 23.79
C ASN A 8 35.34 -20.63 24.94
N GLY A 9 34.17 -19.99 24.86
CA GLY A 9 33.61 -19.18 25.91
C GLY A 9 33.14 -19.98 27.11
N LYS A 10 32.87 -19.27 28.20
CA LYS A 10 32.40 -19.81 29.48
C LYS A 10 31.11 -19.14 29.89
N ILE A 11 30.14 -19.95 30.33
CA ILE A 11 28.89 -19.47 30.92
C ILE A 11 28.87 -19.86 32.39
N TYR A 12 28.60 -18.88 33.25
CA TYR A 12 28.39 -19.06 34.69
C TYR A 12 26.94 -18.71 35.05
N ILE A 13 26.39 -19.46 36.00
CA ILE A 13 24.99 -19.44 36.42
C ILE A 13 24.93 -19.36 37.96
N GLY A 14 24.22 -18.37 38.50
CA GLY A 14 24.23 -18.11 39.94
C GLY A 14 22.90 -17.62 40.48
N LYS A 15 22.90 -17.22 41.75
CA LYS A 15 21.73 -16.63 42.41
C LYS A 15 21.39 -15.31 41.74
N ILE A 16 20.09 -15.01 41.65
CA ILE A 16 19.58 -13.75 41.11
C ILE A 16 20.28 -12.55 41.77
N ASP A 17 20.60 -11.54 40.95
CA ASP A 17 21.26 -10.29 41.32
C ASP A 17 22.65 -10.44 41.97
N THR A 18 23.31 -11.58 41.76
CA THR A 18 24.69 -11.84 42.20
C THR A 18 25.62 -12.18 41.04
N ASP A 19 26.92 -11.92 41.20
CA ASP A 19 27.95 -12.31 40.23
C ASP A 19 28.21 -13.83 40.28
N PRO A 20 27.85 -14.60 39.22
CA PRO A 20 27.98 -16.05 39.21
C PRO A 20 29.42 -16.53 38.96
N VAL A 21 30.37 -15.63 38.69
CA VAL A 21 31.80 -16.00 38.60
C VAL A 21 32.34 -16.40 39.98
N ASN A 22 31.82 -15.82 41.06
CA ASN A 22 32.14 -16.25 42.42
C ASN A 22 31.49 -17.62 42.70
N PRO A 23 32.26 -18.68 43.02
CA PRO A 23 31.71 -20.01 43.31
C PRO A 23 30.65 -20.04 44.43
N GLU A 24 30.70 -19.14 45.41
CA GLU A 24 29.72 -19.06 46.50
C GLU A 24 28.31 -18.62 46.05
N ASN A 25 28.26 -17.95 44.89
CA ASN A 25 27.04 -17.45 44.27
C ASN A 25 26.47 -18.42 43.24
N GLN A 26 27.23 -19.45 42.84
CA GLN A 26 26.78 -20.41 41.83
C GLN A 26 25.64 -21.29 42.35
N ILE A 27 24.76 -21.66 41.44
CA ILE A 27 23.69 -22.64 41.70
C ILE A 27 23.93 -23.91 40.91
N GLN A 28 23.28 -25.01 41.30
CA GLN A 28 23.41 -26.25 40.56
C GLN A 28 22.76 -26.13 39.17
N VAL A 29 23.52 -26.45 38.12
CA VAL A 29 23.04 -26.57 36.74
C VAL A 29 22.88 -28.05 36.41
N TYR A 30 21.85 -28.37 35.64
CA TYR A 30 21.59 -29.73 35.15
C TYR A 30 21.63 -29.74 33.63
N MET A 31 22.14 -30.82 33.05
CA MET A 31 21.90 -31.18 31.67
C MET A 31 20.59 -31.98 31.60
N GLU A 32 19.68 -31.60 30.72
CA GLU A 32 18.43 -32.32 30.43
C GLU A 32 18.64 -33.19 29.19
N ASN A 33 18.48 -34.50 29.33
CA ASN A 33 18.53 -35.46 28.23
C ASN A 33 17.22 -35.44 27.42
N GLU A 34 17.19 -36.03 26.22
CA GLU A 34 15.96 -36.06 25.41
C GLU A 34 14.81 -36.85 26.05
N ASP A 35 15.10 -37.71 27.03
CA ASP A 35 14.10 -38.44 27.83
C ASP A 35 13.54 -37.64 29.02
N GLY A 36 14.00 -36.39 29.21
CA GLY A 36 13.61 -35.51 30.32
C GLY A 36 14.32 -35.78 31.65
N SER A 37 15.27 -36.72 31.70
CA SER A 37 16.11 -36.94 32.88
C SER A 37 17.15 -35.83 33.05
N HIS A 38 17.53 -35.56 34.31
CA HIS A 38 18.43 -34.47 34.67
C HIS A 38 19.75 -34.98 35.25
N VAL A 39 20.88 -34.52 34.71
CA VAL A 39 22.23 -34.85 35.18
C VAL A 39 22.93 -33.60 35.70
N PRO A 40 23.40 -33.55 36.97
CA PRO A 40 24.11 -32.39 37.48
C PRO A 40 25.45 -32.20 36.75
N VAL A 41 25.73 -30.96 36.34
CA VAL A 41 26.96 -30.60 35.63
C VAL A 41 27.74 -29.55 36.41
N SER A 42 29.07 -29.61 36.32
CA SER A 42 29.95 -28.59 36.89
C SER A 42 29.96 -27.33 36.03
N GLN A 43 30.05 -26.18 36.68
CA GLN A 43 30.29 -24.90 36.01
C GLN A 43 31.79 -24.60 35.90
N PRO A 44 32.25 -23.81 34.91
CA PRO A 44 31.47 -23.15 33.85
C PRO A 44 31.03 -24.10 32.73
N ILE A 45 29.92 -23.74 32.07
CA ILE A 45 29.47 -24.39 30.84
C ILE A 45 30.34 -23.88 29.68
N ILE A 46 30.80 -24.78 28.82
CA ILE A 46 31.70 -24.46 27.71
C ILE A 46 30.90 -24.21 26.43
N ILE A 47 31.35 -23.25 25.62
CA ILE A 47 30.76 -22.92 24.31
C ILE A 47 31.68 -23.43 23.18
N ASN A 48 31.16 -24.18 22.22
CA ASN A 48 31.92 -24.68 21.09
C ASN A 48 32.19 -23.61 20.01
N ALA A 49 32.92 -23.97 18.95
CA ALA A 49 33.27 -23.06 17.86
C ALA A 49 32.07 -22.48 17.09
N ALA A 50 30.93 -23.17 17.09
CA ALA A 50 29.69 -22.74 16.46
C ALA A 50 28.82 -21.86 17.38
N GLY A 51 29.22 -21.63 18.63
CA GLY A 51 28.49 -20.80 19.58
C GLY A 51 27.45 -21.54 20.42
N TYR A 52 27.45 -22.87 20.42
CA TYR A 52 26.52 -23.69 21.22
C TYR A 52 27.12 -24.12 22.56
N PRO A 53 26.34 -24.12 23.66
CA PRO A 53 26.72 -24.77 24.91
C PRO A 53 26.95 -26.27 24.71
N VAL A 54 28.04 -26.79 25.24
CA VAL A 54 28.42 -28.20 25.11
C VAL A 54 28.80 -28.82 26.45
N TYR A 55 28.50 -30.11 26.59
CA TYR A 55 28.98 -30.97 27.67
C TYR A 55 29.62 -32.21 27.04
N ASN A 56 30.83 -32.57 27.45
CA ASN A 56 31.60 -33.69 26.88
C ASN A 56 31.69 -33.69 25.33
N GLY A 57 31.71 -32.51 24.71
CA GLY A 57 31.83 -32.35 23.26
C GLY A 57 30.51 -32.47 22.48
N GLN A 58 29.38 -32.76 23.14
CA GLN A 58 28.06 -32.78 22.53
C GLN A 58 27.28 -31.52 22.89
N ILE A 59 26.44 -31.06 21.96
CA ILE A 59 25.49 -29.97 22.23
C ILE A 59 24.47 -30.47 23.23
N ALA A 60 24.27 -29.72 24.31
CA ALA A 60 23.48 -30.16 25.44
C ALA A 60 22.51 -29.05 25.89
N LYS A 61 21.33 -29.46 26.35
CA LYS A 61 20.34 -28.55 26.95
C LYS A 61 20.66 -28.42 28.43
N PHE A 62 20.87 -27.19 28.90
CA PHE A 62 21.14 -26.90 30.30
C PHE A 62 19.94 -26.21 30.94
N VAL A 63 19.55 -26.68 32.13
CA VAL A 63 18.38 -26.19 32.89
C VAL A 63 18.73 -25.99 34.36
N THR A 64 17.94 -25.14 35.01
CA THR A 64 18.04 -24.82 36.44
C THR A 64 16.66 -24.92 37.08
N VAL A 65 16.60 -25.27 38.36
CA VAL A 65 15.33 -25.41 39.09
C VAL A 65 14.71 -24.06 39.48
N GLN A 66 15.53 -23.03 39.60
CA GLN A 66 15.14 -21.69 40.02
C GLN A 66 15.65 -20.62 39.05
N GLY A 67 15.07 -19.42 39.11
CA GLY A 67 15.62 -18.27 38.41
C GLY A 67 17.06 -17.98 38.82
N HIS A 68 17.83 -17.44 37.88
CA HIS A 68 19.28 -17.33 38.03
C HIS A 68 19.86 -16.09 37.35
N SER A 69 21.04 -15.69 37.81
CA SER A 69 21.93 -14.79 37.07
C SER A 69 22.77 -15.58 36.07
N MET A 70 23.19 -14.95 34.97
CA MET A 70 24.04 -15.56 33.96
C MET A 70 25.14 -14.60 33.51
N ALA A 71 26.39 -15.06 33.48
CA ALA A 71 27.52 -14.31 32.92
C ALA A 71 28.21 -15.12 31.81
N VAL A 72 28.42 -14.48 30.65
CA VAL A 72 29.05 -15.10 29.47
C VAL A 72 30.38 -14.41 29.19
N TYR A 73 31.46 -15.19 29.17
CA TYR A 73 32.81 -14.75 28.88
C TYR A 73 33.34 -15.40 27.61
N ASP A 74 34.17 -14.68 26.85
CA ASP A 74 34.90 -15.26 25.73
C ASP A 74 36.17 -15.99 26.18
N ALA A 75 36.86 -16.63 25.22
CA ALA A 75 38.10 -17.37 25.48
C ALA A 75 39.24 -16.50 26.06
N TYR A 76 39.16 -15.17 25.91
CA TYR A 76 40.14 -14.22 26.42
C TYR A 76 39.76 -13.66 27.79
N GLY A 77 38.65 -14.13 28.38
CA GLY A 77 38.16 -13.66 29.67
C GLY A 77 37.45 -12.30 29.61
N ALA A 78 37.09 -11.82 28.42
CA ALA A 78 36.27 -10.62 28.28
C ALA A 78 34.79 -10.96 28.43
N GLN A 79 34.09 -10.24 29.33
CA GLN A 79 32.65 -10.38 29.54
C GLN A 79 31.91 -9.93 28.28
N GLN A 80 31.15 -10.85 27.69
CA GLN A 80 30.29 -10.57 26.54
C GLN A 80 28.91 -10.12 26.99
N PHE A 81 28.32 -10.86 27.93
CA PHE A 81 26.98 -10.59 28.46
C PHE A 81 26.91 -10.86 29.95
N TYR A 82 26.07 -10.10 30.64
CA TYR A 82 25.68 -10.36 32.02
C TYR A 82 24.19 -10.09 32.19
N PHE A 83 23.50 -11.06 32.76
CA PHE A 83 22.09 -11.06 33.07
C PHE A 83 21.96 -11.19 34.59
N PRO A 84 21.62 -10.13 35.32
CA PRO A 84 21.46 -10.21 36.77
C PRO A 84 20.28 -11.13 37.15
N ASN A 85 19.26 -11.23 36.31
CA ASN A 85 18.17 -12.18 36.42
C ASN A 85 17.68 -12.56 35.02
N VAL A 86 17.81 -13.82 34.63
CA VAL A 86 17.36 -14.32 33.32
C VAL A 86 15.83 -14.31 33.22
N LEU A 87 15.12 -14.57 34.32
CA LEU A 87 13.64 -14.57 34.34
C LEU A 87 13.04 -13.18 34.10
N LYS A 88 13.76 -12.09 34.38
CA LYS A 88 13.30 -10.71 34.11
C LYS A 88 12.94 -10.48 32.63
N TYR A 89 13.40 -11.35 31.74
CA TYR A 89 13.21 -11.25 30.29
C TYR A 89 12.22 -12.29 29.73
N GLU A 90 11.52 -13.06 30.59
CA GLU A 90 10.48 -14.01 30.16
C GLU A 90 9.07 -13.40 30.13
N PRO A 91 8.27 -13.64 29.08
CA PRO A 91 6.87 -13.20 29.03
C PRO A 91 5.97 -13.90 30.07
N ASP A 92 6.39 -15.03 30.63
CA ASP A 92 5.63 -15.74 31.67
C ASP A 92 5.73 -15.05 33.05
N GLN A 93 6.77 -14.23 33.29
CA GLN A 93 6.81 -13.35 34.47
C GLN A 93 5.71 -12.30 34.41
N LEU A 94 5.38 -11.77 33.23
CA LEU A 94 4.30 -10.79 33.09
C LEU A 94 2.97 -11.36 33.60
N ARG A 95 2.68 -12.64 33.35
CA ARG A 95 1.45 -13.27 33.84
C ARG A 95 1.45 -13.40 35.37
N LEU A 96 2.53 -13.88 35.98
CA LEU A 96 2.65 -13.99 37.44
C LEU A 96 2.64 -12.62 38.13
N GLU A 97 3.29 -11.63 37.52
CA GLU A 97 3.31 -10.25 37.98
C GLU A 97 1.91 -9.61 37.87
N LEU A 98 1.18 -9.83 36.77
CA LEU A 98 -0.21 -9.38 36.56
C LEU A 98 -1.22 -10.07 37.48
N GLU A 99 -1.01 -11.35 37.79
CA GLU A 99 -1.85 -12.15 38.69
C GLU A 99 -1.61 -11.81 40.18
N SER A 100 -0.50 -11.13 40.51
CA SER A 100 -0.24 -10.65 41.87
C SER A 100 -1.18 -9.51 42.27
N SER A 101 -1.40 -9.31 43.58
CA SER A 101 -2.29 -8.25 44.10
C SER A 101 -1.88 -6.82 43.70
N GLY A 102 -0.65 -6.63 43.20
CA GLY A 102 -0.13 -5.36 42.67
C GLY A 102 0.02 -5.31 41.15
N GLY A 103 -0.35 -6.38 40.44
CA GLY A 103 -0.05 -6.58 39.02
C GLY A 103 -0.66 -5.55 38.08
N ALA A 104 -1.84 -5.04 38.41
CA ALA A 104 -2.47 -3.95 37.67
C ALA A 104 -1.63 -2.66 37.63
N GLY A 105 -0.71 -2.45 38.59
CA GLY A 105 0.20 -1.30 38.62
C GLY A 105 1.40 -1.39 37.68
N LEU A 106 1.64 -2.56 37.06
CA LEU A 106 2.75 -2.80 36.13
C LEU A 106 2.38 -2.52 34.67
N ILE A 107 1.09 -2.47 34.35
CA ILE A 107 0.60 -1.94 33.09
C ILE A 107 0.57 -0.42 33.23
N GLY A 108 1.35 0.27 32.40
CA GLY A 108 1.44 1.74 32.39
C GLY A 108 0.07 2.39 32.16
N GLY A 109 -0.62 2.63 33.26
CA GLY A 109 -1.87 3.36 33.35
C GLY A 109 -1.94 3.94 34.76
N VAL A 110 -2.05 5.26 34.85
CA VAL A 110 -2.22 6.03 36.09
C VAL A 110 -3.57 5.79 36.77
N SER A 111 -4.29 4.71 36.41
CA SER A 111 -5.65 4.47 36.85
C SER A 111 -5.72 3.58 38.09
N LYS A 112 -6.29 4.11 39.17
CA LYS A 112 -6.66 3.33 40.34
C LYS A 112 -8.10 2.81 40.20
N PRO A 113 -8.39 1.55 40.58
CA PRO A 113 -9.77 1.08 40.60
C PRO A 113 -10.55 1.83 41.67
N ILE A 114 -11.85 2.03 41.48
CA ILE A 114 -12.69 2.73 42.45
C ILE A 114 -12.76 2.02 43.82
N THR A 115 -12.48 0.71 43.83
CA THR A 115 -12.33 -0.11 45.04
C THR A 115 -11.11 0.30 45.88
N PHE A 116 -10.09 0.94 45.29
CA PHE A 116 -8.95 1.53 46.01
C PHE A 116 -9.40 2.64 46.97
N PHE A 117 -10.47 3.35 46.61
CA PHE A 117 -11.10 4.39 47.44
C PHE A 117 -12.21 3.84 48.35
N GLY A 118 -12.32 2.50 48.46
CA GLY A 118 -13.27 1.85 49.36
C GLY A 118 -14.65 1.54 48.77
N ALA A 119 -14.84 1.64 47.45
CA ALA A 119 -16.09 1.22 46.81
C ALA A 119 -16.23 -0.32 46.78
N ILE A 120 -17.45 -0.82 46.95
CA ILE A 120 -17.73 -2.26 47.14
C ILE A 120 -18.37 -2.91 45.91
N GLY A 121 -19.23 -2.19 45.17
CA GLY A 121 -19.78 -2.68 43.89
C GLY A 121 -20.85 -3.77 43.99
N ASP A 122 -21.54 -3.88 45.12
CA ASP A 122 -22.56 -4.91 45.42
C ASP A 122 -23.98 -4.54 44.96
N GLY A 123 -24.18 -3.36 44.37
CA GLY A 123 -25.48 -2.85 43.92
C GLY A 123 -26.42 -2.39 45.03
N VAL A 124 -25.95 -2.38 46.28
CA VAL A 124 -26.75 -2.00 47.45
C VAL A 124 -26.06 -0.88 48.24
N THR A 125 -24.76 -1.03 48.49
CA THR A 125 -23.98 -0.10 49.28
C THR A 125 -23.84 1.25 48.59
N ASN A 126 -23.94 2.33 49.36
CA ASN A 126 -23.69 3.68 48.88
C ASN A 126 -22.17 3.94 48.79
N ASN A 127 -21.68 4.09 47.56
CA ASN A 127 -20.27 4.29 47.23
C ASN A 127 -19.90 5.78 47.03
N THR A 128 -20.80 6.72 47.36
CA THR A 128 -20.60 8.16 47.09
C THR A 128 -19.28 8.67 47.65
N GLN A 129 -18.92 8.26 48.88
CA GLN A 129 -17.68 8.70 49.51
C GLN A 129 -16.45 8.24 48.72
N ALA A 130 -16.42 6.98 48.27
CA ALA A 130 -15.31 6.45 47.47
C ALA A 130 -15.13 7.20 46.15
N PHE A 131 -16.23 7.61 45.51
CA PHE A 131 -16.16 8.43 44.29
C PHE A 131 -15.75 9.88 44.59
N ASN A 132 -16.18 10.47 45.71
CA ASN A 132 -15.70 11.80 46.13
C ASN A 132 -14.20 11.79 46.46
N ASP A 133 -13.74 10.74 47.13
CA ASP A 133 -12.33 10.54 47.46
C ASP A 133 -11.50 10.33 46.18
N ALA A 134 -12.06 9.62 45.19
CA ALA A 134 -11.47 9.50 43.86
C ALA A 134 -11.39 10.85 43.15
N GLU A 135 -12.44 11.68 43.21
CA GLU A 135 -12.48 13.04 42.63
C GLU A 135 -11.42 13.99 43.21
N ILE A 136 -11.08 13.88 44.50
CA ILE A 136 -10.06 14.74 45.14
C ILE A 136 -8.65 14.14 45.12
N SER A 137 -8.48 12.91 44.63
CA SER A 137 -7.17 12.25 44.54
C SER A 137 -6.24 12.86 43.48
N GLU A 138 -4.97 12.47 43.46
CA GLU A 138 -4.00 12.87 42.42
C GLU A 138 -4.18 12.13 41.07
N PHE A 139 -5.03 11.10 41.03
CA PHE A 139 -5.25 10.27 39.84
C PHE A 139 -6.33 10.89 38.94
N ASN A 140 -6.06 11.08 37.65
CA ASN A 140 -7.00 11.66 36.68
C ASN A 140 -7.91 10.61 36.01
N ASP A 141 -7.47 9.35 35.98
CA ASP A 141 -8.19 8.23 35.40
C ASP A 141 -8.57 7.26 36.53
N ILE A 142 -9.83 6.86 36.63
CA ILE A 142 -10.34 5.94 37.67
C ILE A 142 -10.99 4.73 36.98
N TYR A 143 -10.55 3.53 37.32
CA TYR A 143 -11.09 2.30 36.73
C TYR A 143 -12.33 1.80 37.51
N ILE A 144 -13.38 1.35 36.83
CA ILE A 144 -14.59 0.78 37.44
C ILE A 144 -14.63 -0.74 37.16
N PRO A 145 -14.22 -1.61 38.12
CA PRO A 145 -14.29 -3.07 37.97
C PRO A 145 -15.74 -3.57 37.86
N ASP A 146 -15.94 -4.80 37.40
CA ASP A 146 -17.27 -5.45 37.39
C ASP A 146 -17.97 -5.35 38.75
N GLY A 147 -19.25 -4.96 38.72
CA GLY A 147 -20.05 -4.67 39.92
C GLY A 147 -21.07 -3.57 39.66
N ILE A 148 -21.99 -3.35 40.60
CA ILE A 148 -22.96 -2.25 40.56
C ILE A 148 -22.64 -1.27 41.70
N TYR A 149 -22.36 -0.01 41.37
CA TYR A 149 -21.91 1.00 42.32
C TYR A 149 -22.96 2.10 42.44
N ASN A 150 -23.76 2.07 43.50
CA ASN A 150 -24.73 3.13 43.77
C ASN A 150 -24.01 4.35 44.35
N VAL A 151 -24.22 5.53 43.78
CA VAL A 151 -23.69 6.81 44.27
C VAL A 151 -24.77 7.88 44.20
N ASN A 152 -24.74 8.85 45.11
CA ASN A 152 -25.78 9.86 45.28
C ASN A 152 -25.18 11.26 45.10
N ASN A 153 -25.85 12.12 44.33
CA ASN A 153 -25.54 13.54 44.22
C ASN A 153 -24.05 13.86 43.96
N ILE A 154 -23.46 13.17 42.98
CA ILE A 154 -22.04 13.30 42.68
C ILE A 154 -21.79 13.93 41.31
N ASN A 155 -20.81 14.84 41.27
CA ASN A 155 -20.29 15.42 40.04
C ASN A 155 -18.96 14.76 39.71
N LEU A 156 -18.95 13.95 38.65
CA LEU A 156 -17.77 13.27 38.17
C LEU A 156 -17.04 14.17 37.17
N ASN A 157 -15.88 14.69 37.56
CA ASN A 157 -15.06 15.57 36.71
C ASN A 157 -13.82 14.84 36.16
N LYS A 158 -13.54 13.64 36.68
CA LYS A 158 -12.45 12.78 36.22
C LYS A 158 -12.91 11.75 35.19
N ARG A 159 -11.94 11.09 34.56
CA ARG A 159 -12.22 10.05 33.56
C ARG A 159 -12.45 8.71 34.25
N TYR A 160 -13.70 8.22 34.24
CA TYR A 160 -14.05 6.89 34.73
C TYR A 160 -14.21 5.89 33.56
N TRP A 161 -13.66 4.68 33.69
CA TRP A 161 -13.72 3.67 32.63
C TRP A 161 -13.64 2.25 33.19
N GLY A 162 -14.37 1.29 32.62
CA GLY A 162 -14.38 -0.11 33.05
C GLY A 162 -15.74 -0.77 32.88
N PRO A 163 -15.84 -2.09 33.12
CA PRO A 163 -17.05 -2.85 32.81
C PRO A 163 -18.16 -2.76 33.88
N GLY A 164 -17.88 -2.24 35.07
CA GLY A 164 -18.89 -2.07 36.12
C GLY A 164 -19.92 -0.96 35.85
N ILE A 165 -21.08 -1.12 36.47
CA ILE A 165 -22.24 -0.24 36.31
C ILE A 165 -22.26 0.76 37.47
N VAL A 166 -22.14 2.06 37.19
CA VAL A 166 -22.33 3.12 38.20
C VAL A 166 -23.74 3.65 38.10
N VAL A 167 -24.49 3.53 39.19
CA VAL A 167 -25.86 4.04 39.30
C VAL A 167 -25.80 5.36 40.06
N ILE A 168 -25.88 6.46 39.33
CA ILE A 168 -25.87 7.81 39.91
C ILE A 168 -27.30 8.24 40.22
N ASN A 169 -27.63 8.32 41.50
CA ASN A 169 -28.89 8.83 41.99
C ASN A 169 -28.75 10.35 42.20
N TYR A 170 -29.26 11.14 41.26
CA TYR A 170 -29.43 12.57 41.46
C TYR A 170 -30.75 12.81 42.22
N GLN A 171 -30.65 13.33 43.43
CA GLN A 171 -31.77 13.70 44.28
C GLN A 171 -31.60 15.15 44.77
N THR A 172 -32.40 16.06 44.23
CA THR A 172 -32.58 17.39 44.81
C THR A 172 -33.84 17.37 45.66
N GLU A 173 -33.71 17.00 46.93
CA GLU A 173 -34.81 17.12 47.90
C GLU A 173 -34.84 18.56 48.43
N TYR A 174 -35.98 19.25 48.24
CA TYR A 174 -36.30 20.45 49.01
C TYR A 174 -37.25 20.04 50.13
N SER A 175 -36.82 20.21 51.37
CA SER A 175 -37.62 19.96 52.58
C SER A 175 -37.77 21.24 53.38
N GLY A 176 -38.96 21.52 53.91
CA GLY A 176 -39.19 22.62 54.84
C GLY A 176 -40.28 22.27 55.85
N SER A 177 -40.25 22.94 57.02
CA SER A 177 -41.28 22.84 58.05
C SER A 177 -41.84 24.24 58.32
N GLY A 178 -43.16 24.43 58.24
CA GLY A 178 -43.77 25.72 58.59
C GLY A 178 -45.18 25.91 58.04
N VAL A 179 -45.89 26.85 58.66
CA VAL A 179 -47.26 27.23 58.33
C VAL A 179 -47.20 28.28 57.21
N ASN A 180 -47.62 27.89 56.01
CA ASN A 180 -48.02 28.78 54.91
C ASN A 180 -46.92 29.58 54.18
N ASP A 181 -45.94 28.95 53.52
CA ASP A 181 -45.43 29.36 52.20
C ASP A 181 -44.10 28.64 51.87
N MET A 182 -44.00 28.08 50.67
CA MET A 182 -42.73 27.61 50.10
C MET A 182 -42.36 28.47 48.90
N THR A 183 -41.17 29.06 48.92
CA THR A 183 -40.59 29.73 47.75
C THR A 183 -39.52 28.83 47.16
N VAL A 184 -39.76 28.24 45.99
CA VAL A 184 -38.73 27.48 45.25
C VAL A 184 -38.03 28.44 44.30
N SER A 185 -36.74 28.72 44.53
CA SER A 185 -35.89 29.46 43.59
C SER A 185 -34.81 28.54 43.03
N GLY A 186 -34.80 28.37 41.72
CA GLY A 186 -33.80 27.58 41.00
C GLY A 186 -33.67 28.05 39.56
N ILE A 187 -32.44 28.07 39.05
CA ILE A 187 -32.13 28.47 37.67
C ILE A 187 -32.18 27.21 36.81
N TYR A 188 -33.09 27.17 35.83
CA TYR A 188 -33.18 26.09 34.85
C TYR A 188 -32.82 26.62 33.46
N ASN A 189 -31.73 26.10 32.90
CA ASN A 189 -31.28 26.44 31.55
C ASN A 189 -31.42 25.21 30.63
N GLY A 190 -32.59 24.99 30.02
CA GLY A 190 -32.66 24.21 28.77
C GLY A 190 -33.92 23.36 28.47
N GLN A 191 -34.75 23.86 27.55
CA GLN A 191 -35.37 23.18 26.38
C GLN A 191 -36.20 21.87 26.47
N GLN A 192 -36.71 21.40 27.60
CA GLN A 192 -37.73 20.31 27.63
C GLN A 192 -38.78 20.47 28.74
N ASP A 193 -39.91 19.75 28.60
CA ASP A 193 -41.05 19.72 29.52
C ASP A 193 -40.64 19.37 30.96
N LEU A 194 -41.18 20.12 31.92
CA LEU A 194 -41.05 19.85 33.35
C LEU A 194 -42.11 18.83 33.79
N ASN A 195 -41.72 17.58 33.97
CA ASN A 195 -42.56 16.57 34.62
C ASN A 195 -42.34 16.64 36.14
N ALA A 196 -43.25 17.28 36.87
CA ALA A 196 -43.24 17.27 38.33
C ALA A 196 -44.18 16.18 38.87
N ILE A 197 -43.68 15.32 39.76
CA ILE A 197 -44.51 14.38 40.52
C ILE A 197 -44.63 14.93 41.94
N VAL A 198 -45.85 15.27 42.36
CA VAL A 198 -46.15 15.63 43.75
C VAL A 198 -46.71 14.39 44.44
N ARG A 199 -46.00 13.86 45.44
CA ARG A 199 -46.53 12.81 46.34
C ARG A 199 -46.88 13.42 47.69
N ILE A 200 -48.15 13.39 48.04
CA ILE A 200 -48.61 13.67 49.40
C ILE A 200 -48.49 12.36 50.17
N LYS A 201 -47.61 12.30 51.16
CA LYS A 201 -47.48 11.13 52.04
C LYS A 201 -48.50 11.29 53.17
N GLU A 202 -49.52 10.44 53.14
CA GLU A 202 -50.55 10.22 54.17
C GLU A 202 -50.85 11.41 55.10
N ALA A 203 -51.72 12.31 54.65
CA ALA A 203 -52.49 13.17 55.55
C ALA A 203 -53.93 12.66 55.61
N SER A 204 -54.51 12.65 56.80
CA SER A 204 -55.83 12.10 57.11
C SER A 204 -57.02 12.96 56.62
N ASN A 205 -56.88 13.72 55.53
CA ASN A 205 -57.96 14.52 54.93
C ASN A 205 -57.76 14.73 53.42
N PRO A 206 -58.85 14.81 52.61
CA PRO A 206 -58.76 15.03 51.17
C PRO A 206 -58.67 16.53 50.86
N ASP A 207 -57.49 17.02 50.51
CA ASP A 207 -57.24 18.44 50.20
C ASP A 207 -57.32 18.72 48.67
N LYS A 208 -57.81 19.92 48.31
CA LYS A 208 -57.75 20.46 46.94
C LYS A 208 -56.40 21.12 46.69
N LEU A 209 -55.86 20.96 45.47
CA LEU A 209 -54.60 21.58 45.06
C LEU A 209 -54.89 22.88 44.28
N GLU A 210 -54.52 24.03 44.85
CA GLU A 210 -54.61 25.32 44.17
C GLU A 210 -53.22 25.79 43.74
N PHE A 211 -53.12 26.30 42.51
CA PHE A 211 -51.89 26.92 41.99
C PHE A 211 -52.14 28.35 41.52
N SER A 212 -51.12 29.19 41.67
CA SER A 212 -51.09 30.55 41.14
C SER A 212 -49.93 30.72 40.16
N THR A 213 -50.25 31.19 38.96
CA THR A 213 -49.27 31.49 37.89
C THR A 213 -48.87 32.97 37.87
N ASP A 214 -49.42 33.78 38.77
CA ASP A 214 -49.24 35.24 38.81
C ASP A 214 -48.74 35.70 40.19
N ASN A 215 -47.90 34.88 40.83
CA ASN A 215 -47.21 35.19 42.08
C ASN A 215 -48.14 35.38 43.31
N GLY A 216 -49.26 34.67 43.32
CA GLY A 216 -50.23 34.62 44.41
C GLY A 216 -51.40 35.60 44.28
N VAL A 217 -51.61 36.20 43.10
CA VAL A 217 -52.66 37.20 42.87
C VAL A 217 -54.00 36.55 42.48
N THR A 218 -53.98 35.52 41.64
CA THR A 218 -55.13 34.65 41.37
C THR A 218 -54.77 33.17 41.56
N TRP A 219 -55.68 32.47 42.24
CA TRP A 219 -55.57 31.05 42.54
C TRP A 219 -56.58 30.29 41.68
N ARG A 220 -56.11 29.27 40.97
CA ARG A 220 -56.96 28.41 40.14
C ARG A 220 -57.15 27.07 40.81
N ASP A 221 -58.40 26.73 41.04
CA ASP A 221 -58.84 25.44 41.57
C ASP A 221 -58.97 24.46 40.40
N THR A 222 -58.26 23.33 40.40
CA THR A 222 -58.37 22.36 39.28
C THR A 222 -58.69 20.96 39.79
N ILE A 223 -59.99 20.65 39.69
CA ILE A 223 -60.66 19.43 39.20
C ILE A 223 -60.11 18.06 39.67
N ASP A 224 -61.01 17.29 40.29
CA ASP A 224 -60.89 15.86 40.53
C ASP A 224 -60.48 15.09 39.26
N VAL A 225 -59.39 14.32 39.33
CA VAL A 225 -58.95 13.45 38.24
C VAL A 225 -59.75 12.14 38.30
N TYR A 226 -60.76 12.02 37.45
CA TYR A 226 -61.56 10.79 37.31
C TYR A 226 -60.95 9.83 36.29
N ASN A 227 -60.93 8.54 36.63
CA ASN A 227 -60.56 7.44 35.73
C ASN A 227 -61.63 7.31 34.63
N PRO A 228 -61.29 7.46 33.33
CA PRO A 228 -62.29 7.54 32.26
C PRO A 228 -63.01 6.22 31.95
N ILE A 229 -62.72 5.14 32.69
CA ILE A 229 -63.40 3.85 32.57
C ILE A 229 -64.47 3.65 33.67
N ASP A 230 -64.32 4.29 34.84
CA ASP A 230 -65.19 4.01 36.00
C ASP A 230 -65.52 5.19 36.92
N ASP A 231 -65.12 6.43 36.60
CA ASP A 231 -65.35 7.62 37.42
C ASP A 231 -64.90 7.48 38.89
N SER A 232 -63.84 6.69 39.14
CA SER A 232 -63.11 6.71 40.42
C SER A 232 -61.94 7.71 40.39
N VAL A 233 -61.54 8.24 41.55
CA VAL A 233 -60.39 9.17 41.67
C VAL A 233 -59.08 8.42 41.39
N SER A 234 -58.35 8.82 40.34
CA SER A 234 -57.12 8.17 39.87
C SER A 234 -55.88 8.61 40.67
N PRO A 235 -54.97 7.70 41.10
CA PRO A 235 -53.77 8.05 41.88
C PRO A 235 -52.55 8.46 41.02
N GLN A 236 -52.74 8.88 39.76
CA GLN A 236 -51.65 9.18 38.82
C GLN A 236 -51.42 10.70 38.66
N PRO A 237 -50.18 11.13 38.37
CA PRO A 237 -49.72 12.52 38.54
C PRO A 237 -50.33 13.52 37.54
N ILE A 238 -50.43 14.77 37.99
CA ILE A 238 -50.84 15.94 37.22
C ILE A 238 -49.78 16.21 36.13
N VAL A 239 -50.20 16.31 34.87
CA VAL A 239 -49.35 16.74 33.74
C VAL A 239 -49.71 18.18 33.39
N ILE A 240 -48.77 19.12 33.53
CA ILE A 240 -48.91 20.49 33.04
C ILE A 240 -48.12 20.63 31.74
N LEU A 241 -48.82 20.75 30.61
CA LEU A 241 -48.21 20.98 29.29
C LEU A 241 -48.05 22.48 29.05
N ALA A 242 -46.82 22.99 29.03
CA ALA A 242 -46.53 24.37 28.65
C ALA A 242 -46.16 24.41 27.16
N GLY A 243 -47.11 24.80 26.32
CA GLY A 243 -46.87 24.99 24.89
C GLY A 243 -45.94 26.18 24.62
N GLY A 244 -44.66 25.91 24.35
CA GLY A 244 -43.80 26.70 23.46
C GLY A 244 -43.59 28.19 23.76
N VAL A 245 -43.76 28.65 25.00
CA VAL A 245 -43.38 30.02 25.41
C VAL A 245 -42.52 29.95 26.66
N ASP A 246 -41.48 30.78 26.71
CA ASP A 246 -40.57 30.92 27.85
C ASP A 246 -41.36 31.12 29.15
N PHE A 247 -41.31 30.11 30.03
CA PHE A 247 -41.98 30.18 31.32
C PHE A 247 -41.01 30.74 32.37
N PHE A 248 -41.11 32.03 32.64
CA PHE A 248 -40.44 32.67 33.77
C PHE A 248 -41.16 32.28 35.06
N VAL A 249 -40.77 31.19 35.71
CA VAL A 249 -41.31 30.86 37.04
C VAL A 249 -40.55 31.64 38.12
N SER A 250 -40.81 32.95 38.17
CA SER A 250 -40.66 33.70 39.41
C SER A 250 -41.99 33.60 40.17
N GLY A 251 -42.05 32.75 41.21
CA GLY A 251 -43.16 32.77 42.16
C GLY A 251 -44.30 31.79 41.91
N LEU A 252 -44.00 30.54 41.52
CA LEU A 252 -44.99 29.47 41.66
C LEU A 252 -45.24 29.26 43.15
N LYS A 253 -46.40 29.72 43.63
CA LYS A 253 -46.87 29.45 44.99
C LYS A 253 -47.84 28.28 44.94
N ILE A 254 -47.57 27.27 45.76
CA ILE A 254 -48.45 26.13 46.00
C ILE A 254 -49.00 26.33 47.40
N ASN A 255 -50.32 26.51 47.51
CA ASN A 255 -50.98 26.66 48.79
C ASN A 255 -51.70 25.35 49.12
N PHE A 256 -51.53 24.88 50.34
CA PHE A 256 -52.27 23.74 50.86
C PHE A 256 -53.43 24.32 51.69
N SER A 257 -54.66 24.19 51.19
CA SER A 257 -55.85 24.70 51.87
C SER A 257 -56.58 23.56 52.59
N SER A 258 -56.31 23.42 53.89
CA SER A 258 -57.05 22.52 54.78
C SER A 258 -58.11 23.28 55.58
N THR A 259 -59.37 22.79 55.60
CA THR A 259 -60.43 23.33 56.48
C THR A 259 -60.23 22.97 57.96
N THR A 260 -59.32 22.05 58.28
CA THR A 260 -59.04 21.57 59.64
C THR A 260 -57.69 22.05 60.21
N GLY A 261 -56.88 22.76 59.43
CA GLY A 261 -55.56 23.26 59.82
C GLY A 261 -54.45 22.20 59.74
N HIS A 262 -53.28 22.60 59.24
CA HIS A 262 -52.06 21.78 59.22
C HIS A 262 -51.33 21.86 60.57
N THR A 263 -50.78 20.75 61.06
CA THR A 263 -49.95 20.73 62.28
C THR A 263 -48.49 21.01 61.97
N VAL A 264 -47.78 21.60 62.94
CA VAL A 264 -46.31 21.71 62.89
C VAL A 264 -45.75 20.27 62.79
N ASN A 265 -44.97 20.00 61.72
CA ASN A 265 -44.31 18.73 61.34
C ASN A 265 -44.94 17.90 60.19
N ASP A 266 -45.95 18.42 59.48
CA ASP A 266 -46.37 17.80 58.23
C ASP A 266 -45.21 17.84 57.20
N SER A 267 -44.85 16.69 56.63
CA SER A 267 -43.71 16.53 55.73
C SER A 267 -44.15 16.48 54.26
N TRP A 268 -43.53 17.29 53.41
CA TRP A 268 -43.80 17.31 51.97
C TRP A 268 -42.50 17.15 51.16
N SER A 269 -42.62 16.61 49.94
CA SER A 269 -41.49 16.42 49.02
C SER A 269 -41.87 16.75 47.57
N PHE A 270 -41.02 17.51 46.88
CA PHE A 270 -41.15 17.83 45.46
C PHE A 270 -40.06 17.11 44.65
N PHE A 271 -40.46 16.40 43.58
CA PHE A 271 -39.52 15.68 42.73
C PHE A 271 -39.36 16.37 41.37
N ILE A 272 -38.15 16.83 41.08
CA ILE A 272 -37.73 17.25 39.73
C ILE A 272 -36.72 16.22 39.22
N PRO A 273 -37.04 15.41 38.21
CA PRO A 273 -36.03 14.59 37.56
C PRO A 273 -35.07 15.51 36.79
N SER A 274 -33.84 15.68 37.29
CA SER A 274 -32.76 16.29 36.52
C SER A 274 -32.24 15.28 35.50
N ASN A 275 -32.36 15.63 34.22
CA ASN A 275 -32.04 14.82 33.05
C ASN A 275 -30.61 14.18 33.13
N PRO A 276 -30.45 12.85 33.20
CA PRO A 276 -29.13 12.25 33.10
C PRO A 276 -28.67 12.32 31.65
N SER A 277 -27.53 12.95 31.40
CA SER A 277 -27.04 13.31 30.06
C SER A 277 -26.62 12.13 29.16
N VAL A 278 -26.94 10.88 29.54
CA VAL A 278 -26.67 9.66 28.77
C VAL A 278 -27.82 8.68 29.03
N ILE A 279 -28.66 8.42 28.02
CA ILE A 279 -29.74 7.43 28.10
C ILE A 279 -29.28 6.17 27.36
N ASN A 280 -29.19 5.05 28.08
CA ASN A 280 -29.16 3.71 27.49
C ASN A 280 -30.62 3.34 27.20
N THR A 281 -31.01 3.27 25.92
CA THR A 281 -32.43 3.10 25.53
C THR A 281 -32.94 1.66 25.66
N GLY A 282 -32.18 0.77 26.31
CA GLY A 282 -32.58 -0.64 26.48
C GLY A 282 -32.55 -1.46 25.18
N SER A 283 -32.18 -0.85 24.05
CA SER A 283 -32.02 -1.51 22.75
C SER A 283 -30.59 -1.45 22.22
N GLY A 284 -29.60 -1.27 23.11
CA GLY A 284 -28.17 -1.21 22.73
C GLY A 284 -27.72 0.14 22.13
N SER A 285 -28.56 1.19 22.19
CA SER A 285 -28.21 2.53 21.73
C SER A 285 -27.89 3.46 22.92
N ILE A 286 -26.82 4.25 22.79
CA ILE A 286 -26.42 5.29 23.74
C ILE A 286 -26.67 6.65 23.08
N VAL A 287 -27.52 7.47 23.69
CA VAL A 287 -27.96 8.78 23.16
C VAL A 287 -27.52 9.91 24.11
N LYS A 288 -26.99 11.01 23.56
CA LYS A 288 -26.68 12.26 24.28
C LYS A 288 -27.33 13.43 23.55
N SER A 289 -28.12 14.24 24.27
CA SER A 289 -28.77 15.45 23.73
C SER A 289 -29.54 15.22 22.42
N GLY A 290 -30.31 14.12 22.35
CA GLY A 290 -31.10 13.74 21.16
C GLY A 290 -30.29 13.18 19.99
N SER A 291 -28.96 13.07 20.11
CA SER A 291 -28.09 12.47 19.08
C SER A 291 -27.68 11.06 19.50
N VAL A 292 -27.95 10.08 18.64
CA VAL A 292 -27.48 8.70 18.83
C VAL A 292 -25.95 8.69 18.66
N ILE A 293 -25.21 8.42 19.74
CA ILE A 293 -23.74 8.36 19.70
C ILE A 293 -23.30 6.95 19.33
N PHE A 294 -23.99 5.92 19.81
CA PHE A 294 -23.82 4.53 19.40
C PHE A 294 -25.18 3.91 19.13
N ASN A 295 -25.33 3.25 17.98
CA ASN A 295 -26.53 2.51 17.62
C ASN A 295 -26.17 1.05 17.35
N VAL A 296 -26.79 0.15 18.11
CA VAL A 296 -26.91 -1.27 17.78
C VAL A 296 -28.40 -1.50 17.50
N SER A 297 -28.93 -0.96 16.40
CA SER A 297 -30.38 -1.01 16.16
C SER A 297 -30.85 -2.42 15.82
N GLY A 298 -31.72 -2.97 16.66
CA GLY A 298 -32.35 -4.27 16.47
C GLY A 298 -33.51 -4.28 15.47
N ASN A 299 -33.41 -5.17 14.49
CA ASN A 299 -34.38 -6.24 14.20
C ASN A 299 -33.72 -7.13 13.13
N ASN A 300 -33.18 -8.27 13.56
CA ASN A 300 -32.54 -9.33 12.78
C ASN A 300 -31.12 -9.16 12.21
N ASP A 301 -30.39 -8.04 12.33
CA ASP A 301 -29.04 -7.99 11.76
C ASP A 301 -27.95 -7.25 12.56
N THR A 302 -26.74 -7.81 12.48
CA THR A 302 -25.40 -7.45 13.04
C THR A 302 -24.84 -6.08 12.62
N ASN A 303 -25.68 -5.05 12.51
CA ASN A 303 -25.25 -3.69 12.16
C ASN A 303 -24.58 -2.99 13.35
N THR A 304 -23.50 -2.24 13.10
CA THR A 304 -22.80 -1.43 14.11
C THR A 304 -22.70 0.01 13.61
N SER A 305 -23.19 1.00 14.36
CA SER A 305 -22.96 2.40 14.00
C SER A 305 -22.63 3.35 15.14
N ALA A 306 -21.89 4.41 14.82
CA ALA A 306 -21.64 5.53 15.70
C ALA A 306 -21.52 6.84 14.91
N GLY A 307 -22.12 7.92 15.43
CA GLY A 307 -22.16 9.23 14.79
C GLY A 307 -23.56 9.65 14.37
N LYS A 308 -23.78 10.97 14.42
CA LYS A 308 -25.08 11.59 14.13
C LYS A 308 -25.56 11.24 12.72
N ASP A 309 -26.83 10.86 12.61
CA ASP A 309 -27.51 10.48 11.37
C ASP A 309 -26.88 9.28 10.62
N SER A 310 -26.06 8.46 11.30
CA SER A 310 -25.57 7.19 10.75
C SER A 310 -26.72 6.18 10.59
N LEU A 311 -26.72 5.42 9.47
CA LEU A 311 -27.76 4.44 9.11
C LEU A 311 -29.22 4.96 8.95
N GLY A 312 -29.47 6.27 9.05
CA GLY A 312 -30.69 6.92 8.52
C GLY A 312 -32.06 6.57 9.11
N GLY A 313 -32.16 5.59 10.02
CA GLY A 313 -33.40 5.19 10.68
C GLY A 313 -34.41 4.40 9.82
N GLY A 314 -34.00 3.84 8.67
CA GLY A 314 -34.86 3.04 7.78
C GLY A 314 -34.76 1.51 7.99
N ASN A 315 -35.47 0.73 7.16
CA ASN A 315 -35.23 -0.72 7.02
C ASN A 315 -33.88 -0.94 6.34
N VAL A 316 -32.82 -1.02 7.15
CA VAL A 316 -31.42 -1.19 6.74
C VAL A 316 -31.12 -2.69 6.60
N GLY A 317 -30.46 -3.11 5.52
CA GLY A 317 -29.98 -4.50 5.39
C GLY A 317 -28.93 -4.90 6.44
N ALA A 318 -28.50 -6.16 6.42
CA ALA A 318 -27.63 -6.75 7.44
C ALA A 318 -26.16 -6.33 7.44
N ASN A 319 -25.42 -6.65 8.51
CA ASN A 319 -23.94 -6.62 8.58
C ASN A 319 -23.25 -5.31 8.16
N ASN A 320 -23.91 -4.17 8.31
CA ASN A 320 -23.37 -2.85 7.99
C ASN A 320 -22.61 -2.25 9.17
N THR A 321 -21.45 -1.66 8.90
CA THR A 321 -20.66 -0.89 9.86
C THR A 321 -20.62 0.58 9.43
N ALA A 322 -21.06 1.52 10.26
CA ALA A 322 -21.14 2.94 9.91
C ALA A 322 -20.57 3.85 11.00
N TYR A 323 -19.46 4.54 10.71
CA TYR A 323 -18.81 5.46 11.64
C TYR A 323 -18.69 6.86 11.05
N GLY A 324 -19.31 7.87 11.66
CA GLY A 324 -19.21 9.27 11.23
C GLY A 324 -20.55 9.91 10.89
N TRP A 325 -20.56 11.25 10.80
CA TRP A 325 -21.76 12.01 10.49
C TRP A 325 -22.31 11.63 9.11
N LYS A 326 -23.59 11.22 9.06
CA LYS A 326 -24.29 10.76 7.85
C LYS A 326 -23.62 9.59 7.10
N SER A 327 -22.81 8.79 7.79
CA SER A 327 -22.27 7.56 7.20
C SER A 327 -23.41 6.57 6.94
N LEU A 328 -23.53 6.07 5.71
CA LEU A 328 -24.63 5.18 5.27
C LEU A 328 -26.05 5.74 5.52
N HIS A 329 -26.24 7.06 5.49
CA HIS A 329 -27.50 7.71 5.87
C HIS A 329 -28.71 7.28 5.03
N SER A 330 -28.57 7.07 3.72
CA SER A 330 -29.72 6.73 2.85
C SER A 330 -29.91 5.22 2.65
N ASN A 331 -29.19 4.37 3.39
CA ASN A 331 -29.18 2.93 3.16
C ASN A 331 -30.54 2.32 3.51
N THR A 332 -31.16 1.69 2.52
CA THR A 332 -32.39 0.91 2.71
C THR A 332 -32.02 -0.57 2.66
N THR A 333 -32.09 -1.26 1.53
CA THR A 333 -31.90 -2.71 1.50
C THR A 333 -30.43 -3.18 1.39
N GLY A 334 -29.46 -2.26 1.32
CA GLY A 334 -28.04 -2.61 1.22
C GLY A 334 -27.49 -3.32 2.46
N TYR A 335 -26.66 -4.34 2.27
CA TYR A 335 -26.09 -5.17 3.35
C TYR A 335 -24.57 -5.36 3.19
N ALA A 336 -23.90 -5.72 4.28
CA ALA A 336 -22.46 -5.97 4.37
C ALA A 336 -21.58 -4.79 3.92
N ASN A 337 -22.02 -3.55 4.14
CA ASN A 337 -21.23 -2.36 3.83
C ASN A 337 -20.45 -1.87 5.05
N THR A 338 -19.19 -1.49 4.87
CA THR A 338 -18.39 -0.82 5.92
C THR A 338 -18.10 0.61 5.48
N ALA A 339 -18.58 1.60 6.21
CA ALA A 339 -18.38 3.02 5.95
C ALA A 339 -17.82 3.72 7.19
N SER A 340 -16.72 4.45 7.04
CA SER A 340 -16.09 5.24 8.09
C SER A 340 -15.61 6.57 7.53
N GLY A 341 -16.18 7.67 8.02
CA GLY A 341 -15.91 9.02 7.55
C GLY A 341 -17.18 9.86 7.44
N ILE A 342 -16.99 11.17 7.40
CA ILE A 342 -18.07 12.15 7.21
C ILE A 342 -18.67 11.94 5.82
N GLN A 343 -19.99 11.71 5.75
CA GLN A 343 -20.76 11.46 4.51
C GLN A 343 -20.25 10.27 3.67
N SER A 344 -19.53 9.33 4.29
CA SER A 344 -19.09 8.11 3.63
C SER A 344 -20.31 7.25 3.28
N MET A 345 -20.48 6.92 1.99
CA MET A 345 -21.67 6.24 1.45
C MET A 345 -23.03 6.91 1.79
N GLU A 346 -23.11 8.25 1.90
CA GLU A 346 -24.34 8.98 2.29
C GLU A 346 -25.57 8.58 1.46
N ASN A 347 -25.42 8.42 0.13
CA ASN A 347 -26.54 8.17 -0.78
C ASN A 347 -26.78 6.69 -1.12
N ASN A 348 -26.02 5.74 -0.53
CA ASN A 348 -26.19 4.32 -0.83
C ASN A 348 -27.62 3.91 -0.49
N LYS A 349 -28.36 3.31 -1.44
CA LYS A 349 -29.73 2.83 -1.21
C LYS A 349 -29.77 1.31 -1.13
N THR A 350 -29.27 0.65 -2.16
CA THR A 350 -29.38 -0.82 -2.31
C THR A 350 -28.05 -1.52 -2.58
N GLY A 351 -26.94 -0.77 -2.67
CA GLY A 351 -25.60 -1.32 -2.88
C GLY A 351 -25.14 -2.18 -1.70
N LYS A 352 -24.38 -3.23 -1.99
CA LYS A 352 -23.92 -4.23 -1.01
C LYS A 352 -22.41 -4.47 -1.08
N ASN A 353 -21.85 -5.04 -0.01
CA ASN A 353 -20.44 -5.45 0.08
C ASN A 353 -19.43 -4.31 -0.22
N ASN A 354 -19.80 -3.06 0.02
CA ASN A 354 -18.89 -1.94 -0.22
C ASN A 354 -18.04 -1.66 1.03
N CYS A 355 -16.83 -1.14 0.83
CA CYS A 355 -15.92 -0.72 1.87
C CYS A 355 -15.49 0.73 1.60
N ALA A 356 -15.78 1.68 2.49
CA ALA A 356 -15.49 3.09 2.32
C ALA A 356 -14.84 3.68 3.58
N TYR A 357 -13.61 4.16 3.46
CA TYR A 357 -12.85 4.79 4.54
C TYR A 357 -12.36 6.17 4.08
N GLY A 358 -12.91 7.24 4.63
CA GLY A 358 -12.59 8.61 4.26
C GLY A 358 -13.81 9.52 4.23
N ALA A 359 -13.59 10.83 4.33
CA ALA A 359 -14.66 11.80 4.10
C ALA A 359 -15.11 11.75 2.62
N ASP A 360 -16.42 11.73 2.40
CA ASP A 360 -17.05 11.69 1.08
C ASP A 360 -16.65 10.48 0.18
N SER A 361 -16.04 9.43 0.75
CA SER A 361 -15.74 8.20 -0.02
C SER A 361 -17.04 7.48 -0.40
N LEU A 362 -17.19 7.09 -1.67
CA LEU A 362 -18.41 6.50 -2.22
C LEU A 362 -19.71 7.29 -1.97
N ARG A 363 -19.62 8.61 -1.73
CA ARG A 363 -20.77 9.43 -1.29
C ARG A 363 -22.00 9.33 -2.20
N ALA A 364 -21.81 9.34 -3.52
CA ALA A 364 -22.91 9.31 -4.48
C ALA A 364 -23.43 7.91 -4.84
N ASN A 365 -22.88 6.83 -4.24
CA ASN A 365 -23.25 5.46 -4.59
C ASN A 365 -24.75 5.26 -4.39
N VAL A 366 -25.46 4.67 -5.34
CA VAL A 366 -26.91 4.41 -5.23
C VAL A 366 -27.16 2.91 -5.12
N SER A 367 -26.64 2.14 -6.09
CA SER A 367 -26.82 0.68 -6.16
C SER A 367 -25.55 -0.09 -6.52
N GLY A 368 -24.42 0.61 -6.69
CA GLY A 368 -23.11 -0.02 -6.93
C GLY A 368 -22.71 -0.96 -5.80
N SER A 369 -22.12 -2.10 -6.13
CA SER A 369 -21.76 -3.15 -5.16
C SER A 369 -20.29 -3.55 -5.30
N ASP A 370 -19.76 -4.19 -4.27
CA ASP A 370 -18.40 -4.77 -4.26
C ASP A 370 -17.29 -3.73 -4.55
N ASN A 371 -17.49 -2.47 -4.12
CA ASN A 371 -16.50 -1.41 -4.28
C ASN A 371 -15.67 -1.19 -3.00
N VAL A 372 -14.37 -0.92 -3.15
CA VAL A 372 -13.45 -0.53 -2.06
C VAL A 372 -12.97 0.89 -2.31
N ALA A 373 -13.19 1.82 -1.39
CA ALA A 373 -12.84 3.22 -1.48
C ALA A 373 -12.13 3.67 -0.20
N VAL A 374 -10.80 3.81 -0.24
CA VAL A 374 -9.99 4.26 0.90
C VAL A 374 -9.32 5.57 0.53
N GLY A 375 -9.68 6.65 1.20
CA GLY A 375 -9.20 8.01 0.95
C GLY A 375 -10.35 9.00 0.77
N VAL A 376 -10.07 10.28 1.06
CA VAL A 376 -11.04 11.36 0.91
C VAL A 376 -11.46 11.48 -0.56
N PHE A 377 -12.77 11.52 -0.82
CA PHE A 377 -13.40 11.55 -2.16
C PHE A 377 -13.08 10.36 -3.09
N SER A 378 -12.47 9.28 -2.59
CA SER A 378 -12.27 8.06 -3.39
C SER A 378 -13.63 7.52 -3.86
N LEU A 379 -13.77 7.28 -5.17
CA LEU A 379 -15.01 6.85 -5.84
C LEU A 379 -16.23 7.76 -5.53
N GLY A 380 -16.01 9.04 -5.24
CA GLY A 380 -17.04 9.94 -4.69
C GLY A 380 -18.28 10.15 -5.58
N ALA A 381 -18.14 10.06 -6.91
CA ALA A 381 -19.24 10.22 -7.86
C ALA A 381 -19.86 8.90 -8.36
N ASN A 382 -19.42 7.75 -7.85
CA ASN A 382 -19.94 6.44 -8.28
C ASN A 382 -21.43 6.38 -8.01
N THR A 383 -22.26 5.98 -8.98
CA THR A 383 -23.72 5.83 -8.79
C THR A 383 -24.14 4.37 -8.88
N THR A 384 -23.73 3.68 -9.94
CA THR A 384 -24.10 2.27 -10.20
C THR A 384 -22.90 1.38 -10.55
N GLY A 385 -21.68 1.93 -10.64
CA GLY A 385 -20.47 1.16 -10.89
C GLY A 385 -20.19 0.14 -9.79
N TYR A 386 -19.62 -1.00 -10.14
CA TYR A 386 -19.38 -2.13 -9.23
C TYR A 386 -17.98 -2.72 -9.39
N GLY A 387 -17.50 -3.42 -8.37
CA GLY A 387 -16.19 -4.10 -8.43
C GLY A 387 -15.00 -3.15 -8.58
N ASN A 388 -15.10 -1.88 -8.17
CA ASN A 388 -14.01 -0.92 -8.26
C ASN A 388 -13.21 -0.86 -6.95
N THR A 389 -11.88 -0.80 -7.03
CA THR A 389 -10.98 -0.53 -5.91
C THR A 389 -10.31 0.83 -6.11
N GLY A 390 -10.41 1.74 -5.14
CA GLY A 390 -9.80 3.06 -5.15
C GLY A 390 -9.10 3.35 -3.82
N ILE A 391 -7.77 3.43 -3.82
CA ILE A 391 -6.94 3.64 -2.62
C ILE A 391 -6.07 4.90 -2.81
N GLY A 392 -6.48 6.00 -2.20
CA GLY A 392 -5.81 7.30 -2.29
C GLY A 392 -6.82 8.45 -2.26
N ASN A 393 -6.34 9.67 -2.06
CA ASN A 393 -7.20 10.84 -2.20
C ASN A 393 -7.62 10.99 -3.67
N ASP A 394 -8.92 11.24 -3.90
CA ASP A 394 -9.49 11.47 -5.23
C ASP A 394 -9.30 10.33 -6.24
N THR A 395 -9.03 9.09 -5.81
CA THR A 395 -8.96 7.95 -6.74
C THR A 395 -10.32 7.71 -7.38
N ASN A 396 -10.35 7.59 -8.71
CA ASN A 396 -11.56 7.28 -9.46
C ASN A 396 -12.75 8.23 -9.15
N ARG A 397 -12.44 9.49 -8.79
CA ARG A 397 -13.40 10.47 -8.22
C ARG A 397 -14.66 10.63 -9.06
N TYR A 398 -14.51 10.70 -10.39
CA TYR A 398 -15.61 10.99 -11.31
C TYR A 398 -16.23 9.77 -11.98
N ASN A 399 -15.87 8.54 -11.59
CA ASN A 399 -16.52 7.35 -12.09
C ASN A 399 -17.98 7.34 -11.69
N LYS A 400 -18.90 7.14 -12.64
CA LYS A 400 -20.35 7.07 -12.39
C LYS A 400 -20.85 5.64 -12.53
N THR A 401 -20.50 4.98 -13.63
CA THR A 401 -21.05 3.68 -14.03
C THR A 401 -20.00 2.63 -14.36
N GLY A 402 -18.72 3.00 -14.44
CA GLY A 402 -17.64 2.08 -14.78
C GLY A 402 -17.41 1.01 -13.72
N PHE A 403 -16.94 -0.15 -14.14
CA PHE A 403 -16.76 -1.32 -13.27
C PHE A 403 -15.38 -1.96 -13.41
N GLY A 404 -14.98 -2.74 -12.40
CA GLY A 404 -13.75 -3.53 -12.44
C GLY A 404 -12.46 -2.71 -12.44
N ASN A 405 -12.49 -1.43 -12.07
CA ASN A 405 -11.29 -0.58 -12.07
C ASN A 405 -10.51 -0.72 -10.75
N THR A 406 -9.19 -0.85 -10.82
CA THR A 406 -8.28 -0.81 -9.67
C THR A 406 -7.39 0.44 -9.76
N ALA A 407 -7.53 1.36 -8.81
CA ALA A 407 -6.79 2.61 -8.73
C ALA A 407 -6.11 2.73 -7.36
N ALA A 408 -4.80 3.00 -7.33
CA ALA A 408 -4.08 3.31 -6.11
C ALA A 408 -3.05 4.43 -6.33
N GLY A 409 -3.14 5.50 -5.54
CA GLY A 409 -2.33 6.72 -5.70
C GLY A 409 -3.22 7.96 -5.85
N VAL A 410 -2.72 9.13 -5.44
CA VAL A 410 -3.51 10.37 -5.48
C VAL A 410 -3.96 10.66 -6.91
N GLN A 411 -5.27 10.88 -7.10
CA GLN A 411 -5.88 11.16 -8.40
C GLN A 411 -5.61 10.12 -9.50
N ALA A 412 -5.33 8.86 -9.15
CA ALA A 412 -5.32 7.78 -10.14
C ALA A 412 -6.75 7.56 -10.70
N LEU A 413 -6.88 7.41 -12.03
CA LEU A 413 -8.17 7.31 -12.75
C LEU A 413 -9.16 8.47 -12.49
N TYR A 414 -8.67 9.65 -12.12
CA TYR A 414 -9.49 10.77 -11.64
C TYR A 414 -10.69 11.14 -12.52
N HIS A 415 -10.49 11.27 -13.85
CA HIS A 415 -11.53 11.68 -14.79
C HIS A 415 -12.30 10.54 -15.46
N ASN A 416 -11.98 9.26 -15.19
CA ASN A 416 -12.67 8.14 -15.81
C ASN A 416 -14.13 8.10 -15.35
N SER A 417 -15.10 8.33 -16.25
CA SER A 417 -16.51 8.49 -15.91
C SER A 417 -17.35 7.22 -16.11
N ALA A 418 -16.96 6.37 -17.06
CA ALA A 418 -17.72 5.17 -17.43
C ALA A 418 -16.85 4.00 -17.91
N GLY A 419 -15.53 4.18 -17.90
CA GLY A 419 -14.59 3.18 -18.39
C GLY A 419 -14.39 2.02 -17.41
N ASN A 420 -13.99 0.87 -17.94
CA ASN A 420 -14.02 -0.42 -17.25
C ASN A 420 -12.66 -1.09 -17.26
N GLU A 421 -12.43 -1.96 -16.27
CA GLU A 421 -11.32 -2.91 -16.23
C GLU A 421 -9.93 -2.26 -16.39
N ASN A 422 -9.76 -1.06 -15.83
CA ASN A 422 -8.46 -0.39 -15.80
C ASN A 422 -7.68 -0.72 -14.53
N THR A 423 -6.35 -0.75 -14.65
CA THR A 423 -5.42 -0.85 -13.52
C THR A 423 -4.52 0.37 -13.50
N ALA A 424 -4.55 1.16 -12.43
CA ALA A 424 -3.77 2.39 -12.27
C ALA A 424 -3.07 2.43 -10.90
N PHE A 425 -1.74 2.33 -10.88
CA PHE A 425 -0.92 2.41 -9.69
C PHE A 425 0.10 3.55 -9.81
N GLY A 426 -0.01 4.56 -8.95
CA GLY A 426 0.86 5.73 -8.95
C GLY A 426 0.08 7.04 -8.88
N GLU A 427 0.73 8.09 -8.42
CA GLU A 427 0.17 9.44 -8.43
C GLU A 427 -0.16 9.84 -9.88
N TYR A 428 -1.41 10.24 -10.13
CA TYR A 428 -1.91 10.63 -11.45
C TYR A 428 -1.84 9.56 -12.56
N ALA A 429 -1.73 8.27 -12.22
CA ALA A 429 -1.79 7.20 -13.22
C ALA A 429 -3.17 7.16 -13.91
N LEU A 430 -3.21 7.14 -15.24
CA LEU A 430 -4.43 7.25 -16.07
C LEU A 430 -5.38 8.38 -15.63
N ARG A 431 -4.85 9.54 -15.25
CA ARG A 431 -5.66 10.66 -14.73
C ARG A 431 -6.77 11.07 -15.71
N GLY A 432 -6.54 10.91 -17.02
CA GLY A 432 -7.52 11.17 -18.06
C GLY A 432 -7.60 12.65 -18.45
N GLY A 433 -6.46 13.34 -18.49
CA GLY A 433 -6.37 14.76 -18.85
C GLY A 433 -6.12 15.69 -17.65
N ASN A 434 -5.96 16.99 -17.94
CA ASN A 434 -5.89 18.07 -16.95
C ASN A 434 -7.30 18.55 -16.51
N SER A 435 -7.39 19.39 -15.48
CA SER A 435 -8.66 19.91 -14.90
C SER A 435 -9.62 20.61 -15.88
N SER A 436 -9.18 20.89 -17.11
CA SER A 436 -9.97 21.49 -18.19
C SER A 436 -10.63 20.48 -19.14
N PHE A 437 -10.43 19.16 -18.94
CA PHE A 437 -10.96 18.13 -19.85
C PHE A 437 -12.42 17.75 -19.55
N PRO A 438 -13.20 17.39 -20.59
CA PRO A 438 -14.64 17.27 -20.51
C PRO A 438 -15.08 16.12 -19.61
N THR A 439 -16.16 16.36 -18.87
CA THR A 439 -16.95 15.30 -18.24
C THR A 439 -17.33 14.25 -19.29
N GLY A 440 -16.93 12.99 -19.11
CA GLY A 440 -17.33 11.88 -20.01
C GLY A 440 -16.19 11.01 -20.57
N VAL A 441 -14.97 11.12 -20.07
CA VAL A 441 -13.86 10.22 -20.45
C VAL A 441 -14.21 8.77 -20.09
N SER A 442 -13.98 7.83 -21.02
CA SER A 442 -14.24 6.39 -20.83
C SER A 442 -13.04 5.57 -21.33
N ILE A 443 -12.01 5.52 -20.51
CA ILE A 443 -10.78 4.73 -20.79
C ILE A 443 -11.07 3.29 -20.38
N GLN A 444 -10.70 2.30 -21.19
CA GLN A 444 -11.02 0.89 -20.93
C GLN A 444 -9.80 -0.01 -21.14
N TYR A 445 -9.72 -1.05 -20.33
CA TYR A 445 -8.71 -2.13 -20.44
C TYR A 445 -7.26 -1.62 -20.42
N CYS A 446 -6.99 -0.48 -19.78
CA CYS A 446 -5.65 0.09 -19.68
C CYS A 446 -4.94 -0.34 -18.40
N VAL A 447 -3.63 -0.54 -18.50
CA VAL A 447 -2.72 -0.76 -17.37
C VAL A 447 -1.77 0.41 -17.27
N ALA A 448 -1.65 1.03 -16.11
CA ALA A 448 -0.76 2.13 -15.82
C ALA A 448 -0.08 1.95 -14.47
N VAL A 449 1.24 1.86 -14.46
CA VAL A 449 2.03 1.63 -13.25
C VAL A 449 3.21 2.60 -13.25
N GLY A 450 3.23 3.53 -12.30
CA GLY A 450 4.21 4.61 -12.21
C GLY A 450 3.52 5.97 -12.14
N ALA A 451 4.17 6.95 -11.50
CA ALA A 451 3.61 8.30 -11.41
C ALA A 451 3.44 8.89 -12.82
N LYS A 452 2.24 9.45 -13.08
CA LYS A 452 1.82 10.05 -14.35
C LYS A 452 1.90 9.11 -15.57
N SER A 453 1.98 7.80 -15.37
CA SER A 453 1.81 6.83 -16.46
C SER A 453 0.42 7.01 -17.10
N GLY A 454 0.37 7.25 -18.41
CA GLY A 454 -0.87 7.54 -19.12
C GLY A 454 -1.63 8.79 -18.65
N PHE A 455 -0.96 9.82 -18.14
CA PHE A 455 -1.59 11.00 -17.53
C PHE A 455 -2.71 11.65 -18.38
N ASN A 456 -2.44 11.89 -19.67
CA ASN A 456 -3.38 12.38 -20.67
C ASN A 456 -3.82 11.28 -21.66
N ALA A 457 -3.56 10.00 -21.36
CA ALA A 457 -3.95 8.92 -22.24
C ALA A 457 -5.48 8.81 -22.29
N LEU A 458 -6.03 8.74 -23.50
CA LEU A 458 -7.47 8.61 -23.77
C LEU A 458 -7.81 7.35 -24.58
N GLY A 459 -6.79 6.68 -25.13
CA GLY A 459 -6.97 5.44 -25.87
C GLY A 459 -7.18 4.24 -24.93
N ASN A 460 -7.74 3.18 -25.48
CA ASN A 460 -8.05 1.94 -24.78
C ASN A 460 -6.92 0.91 -24.96
N ASN A 461 -6.93 -0.16 -24.16
CA ASN A 461 -6.00 -1.28 -24.28
C ASN A 461 -4.51 -0.88 -24.18
N ASN A 462 -4.21 0.25 -23.55
CA ASN A 462 -2.85 0.76 -23.42
C ASN A 462 -2.16 0.17 -22.18
N THR A 463 -0.90 -0.24 -22.30
CA THR A 463 -0.05 -0.68 -21.17
C THR A 463 1.10 0.30 -20.96
N ALA A 464 1.03 1.11 -19.90
CA ALA A 464 2.02 2.12 -19.53
C ALA A 464 2.71 1.73 -18.21
N ILE A 465 4.01 1.42 -18.23
CA ILE A 465 4.76 1.05 -17.02
C ILE A 465 6.04 1.87 -16.94
N GLY A 466 6.14 2.75 -15.95
CA GLY A 466 7.23 3.70 -15.77
C GLY A 466 6.73 5.10 -15.44
N TYR A 467 7.63 5.96 -14.96
CA TYR A 467 7.33 7.39 -14.81
C TYR A 467 7.00 8.00 -16.18
N GLU A 468 5.85 8.67 -16.28
CA GLU A 468 5.38 9.35 -17.50
C GLU A 468 5.35 8.47 -18.79
N ALA A 469 5.33 7.15 -18.66
CA ALA A 469 5.13 6.24 -19.80
C ALA A 469 3.77 6.49 -20.47
N LEU A 470 3.73 6.51 -21.80
CA LEU A 470 2.57 6.81 -22.64
C LEU A 470 1.79 8.07 -22.22
N TYR A 471 2.50 9.10 -21.73
CA TYR A 471 1.91 10.29 -21.12
C TYR A 471 0.73 10.91 -21.90
N SER A 472 0.78 10.91 -23.23
CA SER A 472 -0.23 11.54 -24.10
C SER A 472 -0.98 10.58 -25.03
N ALA A 473 -0.88 9.25 -24.83
CA ALA A 473 -1.38 8.27 -25.79
C ALA A 473 -2.92 8.26 -25.88
N SER A 474 -3.47 9.02 -26.83
CA SER A 474 -4.89 9.03 -27.19
C SER A 474 -5.26 7.92 -28.19
N GLY A 475 -4.28 7.35 -28.89
CA GLY A 475 -4.45 6.11 -29.64
C GLY A 475 -4.45 4.87 -28.74
N SER A 476 -4.97 3.76 -29.27
CA SER A 476 -5.20 2.52 -28.53
C SER A 476 -4.11 1.46 -28.80
N ASP A 477 -4.12 0.41 -27.99
CA ASP A 477 -3.30 -0.79 -28.20
C ASP A 477 -1.79 -0.50 -28.20
N ASN A 478 -1.35 0.50 -27.42
CA ASN A 478 0.06 0.85 -27.26
C ASN A 478 0.64 0.23 -25.98
N VAL A 479 1.90 -0.20 -26.07
CA VAL A 479 2.69 -0.66 -24.93
C VAL A 479 3.87 0.29 -24.75
N GLY A 480 4.01 0.89 -23.58
CA GLY A 480 5.14 1.72 -23.19
C GLY A 480 5.69 1.27 -21.85
N ILE A 481 6.93 0.77 -21.83
CA ILE A 481 7.59 0.27 -20.63
C ILE A 481 8.98 0.91 -20.50
N GLY A 482 9.17 1.73 -19.47
CA GLY A 482 10.39 2.50 -19.22
C GLY A 482 10.09 3.93 -18.77
N PHE A 483 11.13 4.63 -18.31
CA PHE A 483 11.06 6.06 -18.03
C PHE A 483 10.75 6.82 -19.32
N ASP A 484 9.66 7.60 -19.35
CA ASP A 484 9.15 8.35 -20.49
C ASP A 484 8.92 7.55 -21.78
N ALA A 485 8.73 6.23 -21.69
CA ALA A 485 8.51 5.39 -22.86
C ALA A 485 7.19 5.77 -23.58
N GLY A 486 7.28 6.17 -24.85
CA GLY A 486 6.18 6.61 -25.69
C GLY A 486 5.55 7.95 -25.28
N PHE A 487 6.25 8.77 -24.48
CA PHE A 487 5.74 10.05 -23.95
C PHE A 487 5.10 10.96 -25.01
N LYS A 488 5.70 11.03 -26.21
CA LYS A 488 5.27 11.93 -27.30
C LYS A 488 4.18 11.37 -28.20
N VAL A 489 3.83 10.09 -28.07
CA VAL A 489 2.80 9.47 -28.91
C VAL A 489 1.45 10.01 -28.47
N THR A 490 0.72 10.58 -29.42
CA THR A 490 -0.64 11.10 -29.22
C THR A 490 -1.64 10.15 -29.85
N ALA A 491 -1.95 10.29 -31.14
CA ALA A 491 -2.99 9.53 -31.83
C ALA A 491 -2.54 8.14 -32.34
N GLY A 492 -1.24 7.85 -32.27
CA GLY A 492 -0.67 6.58 -32.75
C GLY A 492 -1.20 5.35 -32.04
N SER A 493 -1.39 4.24 -32.75
CA SER A 493 -1.91 2.97 -32.20
C SER A 493 -1.00 1.77 -32.51
N PHE A 494 -1.18 0.65 -31.82
CA PHE A 494 -0.42 -0.60 -32.06
C PHE A 494 1.10 -0.46 -31.94
N ASN A 495 1.58 0.46 -31.10
CA ASN A 495 3.01 0.67 -30.93
C ASN A 495 3.57 -0.04 -29.70
N VAL A 496 4.84 -0.43 -29.77
CA VAL A 496 5.60 -0.97 -28.64
C VAL A 496 6.82 -0.09 -28.41
N PHE A 497 6.92 0.49 -27.22
CA PHE A 497 8.05 1.26 -26.72
C PHE A 497 8.61 0.57 -25.48
N LEU A 498 9.84 0.07 -25.56
CA LEU A 498 10.51 -0.58 -24.43
C LEU A 498 11.89 0.02 -24.23
N GLY A 499 12.12 0.68 -23.11
CA GLY A 499 13.39 1.36 -22.80
C GLY A 499 13.19 2.81 -22.38
N SER A 500 14.20 3.38 -21.73
CA SER A 500 14.19 4.79 -21.32
C SER A 500 14.10 5.68 -22.56
N ASN A 501 13.19 6.66 -22.55
CA ASN A 501 12.97 7.61 -23.64
C ASN A 501 12.67 6.99 -25.03
N SER A 502 12.32 5.70 -25.11
CA SER A 502 11.90 5.08 -26.37
C SER A 502 10.65 5.80 -26.87
N GLY A 503 10.69 6.37 -28.08
CA GLY A 503 9.60 7.22 -28.59
C GLY A 503 9.47 8.58 -27.89
N ASN A 504 10.50 9.05 -27.17
CA ASN A 504 10.54 10.38 -26.52
C ASN A 504 11.79 11.17 -26.90
N VAL A 505 12.01 11.42 -28.19
CA VAL A 505 13.16 12.20 -28.66
C VAL A 505 12.72 13.30 -29.63
N SER A 506 13.64 14.19 -30.03
CA SER A 506 13.36 15.20 -31.05
C SER A 506 12.92 14.53 -32.37
N GLU A 507 11.89 15.11 -33.00
CA GLU A 507 11.33 14.66 -34.29
C GLU A 507 10.62 13.30 -34.28
N GLN A 508 10.33 12.72 -33.10
CA GLN A 508 9.41 11.58 -33.03
C GLN A 508 8.07 11.98 -33.64
N ALA A 509 7.62 11.24 -34.66
CA ALA A 509 6.28 11.43 -35.21
C ALA A 509 5.24 11.02 -34.15
N THR A 510 4.24 11.88 -33.92
CA THR A 510 3.31 11.74 -32.78
C THR A 510 2.13 10.82 -33.07
N ASP A 511 1.89 10.53 -34.35
CA ASP A 511 0.82 9.69 -34.89
C ASP A 511 1.33 8.37 -35.48
N VAL A 512 2.59 7.99 -35.17
CA VAL A 512 3.14 6.70 -35.62
C VAL A 512 2.27 5.53 -35.19
N THR A 513 2.10 4.58 -36.08
CA THR A 513 1.29 3.38 -35.84
C THR A 513 2.09 2.14 -36.22
N ASN A 514 1.85 1.03 -35.54
CA ASN A 514 2.48 -0.25 -35.84
C ASN A 514 4.02 -0.20 -35.80
N CYS A 515 4.57 0.52 -34.81
CA CYS A 515 6.02 0.62 -34.59
C CYS A 515 6.49 -0.24 -33.41
N VAL A 516 7.72 -0.74 -33.49
CA VAL A 516 8.39 -1.48 -32.40
C VAL A 516 9.74 -0.83 -32.11
N LEU A 517 9.84 -0.11 -31.00
CA LEU A 517 11.00 0.67 -30.59
C LEU A 517 11.58 0.12 -29.28
N LEU A 518 12.70 -0.58 -29.38
CA LEU A 518 13.33 -1.31 -28.28
C LEU A 518 14.72 -0.76 -27.97
N GLY A 519 14.90 -0.21 -26.77
CA GLY A 519 16.14 0.31 -26.22
C GLY A 519 16.07 1.80 -25.89
N ASP A 520 17.16 2.33 -25.34
CA ASP A 520 17.23 3.72 -24.91
C ASP A 520 17.21 4.68 -26.11
N ASN A 521 16.41 5.73 -26.02
CA ASN A 521 16.33 6.80 -27.03
C ASN A 521 16.02 6.31 -28.47
N THR A 522 15.41 5.13 -28.65
CA THR A 522 14.97 4.67 -29.98
C THR A 522 13.80 5.49 -30.50
N LYS A 523 13.75 5.74 -31.81
CA LYS A 523 12.70 6.57 -32.42
C LYS A 523 12.22 6.02 -33.75
N SER A 524 11.03 6.44 -34.14
CA SER A 524 10.51 6.26 -35.50
C SER A 524 10.07 7.58 -36.11
N THR A 525 10.42 7.77 -37.38
CA THR A 525 9.92 8.90 -38.20
C THR A 525 8.67 8.57 -39.02
N GLY A 526 8.13 7.34 -38.93
CA GLY A 526 6.86 6.96 -39.58
C GLY A 526 6.32 5.57 -39.21
N SER A 527 5.13 5.22 -39.68
CA SER A 527 4.49 3.95 -39.33
C SER A 527 5.19 2.70 -39.89
N ASN A 528 4.88 1.53 -39.35
CA ASN A 528 5.45 0.22 -39.75
C ASN A 528 6.98 0.16 -39.62
N ALA A 529 7.52 0.74 -38.55
CA ALA A 529 8.95 0.84 -38.33
C ALA A 529 9.41 0.01 -37.13
N VAL A 530 10.58 -0.62 -37.23
CA VAL A 530 11.21 -1.36 -36.13
C VAL A 530 12.58 -0.76 -35.85
N ALA A 531 12.81 -0.28 -34.64
CA ALA A 531 14.10 0.24 -34.19
C ALA A 531 14.56 -0.57 -32.97
N ILE A 532 15.74 -1.18 -33.03
CA ILE A 532 16.28 -2.00 -31.94
C ILE A 532 17.71 -1.57 -31.62
N GLY A 533 17.94 -1.16 -30.37
CA GLY A 533 19.24 -0.80 -29.83
C GLY A 533 19.24 0.58 -29.17
N SER A 534 20.35 1.32 -29.19
CA SER A 534 20.47 2.60 -28.47
C SER A 534 20.55 3.78 -29.42
N GLY A 535 19.59 4.71 -29.34
CA GLY A 535 19.54 5.90 -30.21
C GLY A 535 19.24 5.58 -31.67
N VAL A 536 18.71 4.39 -31.97
CA VAL A 536 18.41 3.95 -33.34
C VAL A 536 17.16 4.66 -33.86
N ILE A 537 17.23 5.09 -35.13
CA ILE A 537 16.15 5.79 -35.82
C ILE A 537 15.67 4.90 -36.97
N ALA A 538 14.43 4.44 -36.91
CA ALA A 538 13.80 3.72 -38.03
C ALA A 538 12.87 4.67 -38.82
N ALA A 539 12.96 4.62 -40.14
CA ALA A 539 12.04 5.32 -41.02
C ALA A 539 10.78 4.48 -41.29
N GLN A 540 9.79 5.08 -41.94
CA GLN A 540 8.56 4.39 -42.35
C GLN A 540 8.88 3.12 -43.17
N ASN A 541 8.22 2.00 -42.84
CA ASN A 541 8.41 0.70 -43.50
C ASN A 541 9.87 0.19 -43.48
N THR A 542 10.60 0.41 -42.38
CA THR A 542 11.99 -0.05 -42.22
C THR A 542 12.21 -0.82 -40.93
N VAL A 543 13.26 -1.64 -40.94
CA VAL A 543 13.84 -2.20 -39.72
C VAL A 543 15.26 -1.66 -39.58
N ALA A 544 15.59 -1.11 -38.42
CA ALA A 544 16.90 -0.59 -38.07
C ALA A 544 17.39 -1.25 -36.78
N ILE A 545 18.60 -1.81 -36.79
CA ILE A 545 19.18 -2.52 -35.64
C ILE A 545 20.61 -2.03 -35.41
N GLY A 546 20.94 -1.65 -34.17
CA GLY A 546 22.30 -1.25 -33.79
C GLY A 546 22.36 -0.10 -32.80
N ASN A 547 23.09 0.96 -33.13
CA ASN A 547 23.11 2.19 -32.33
C ASN A 547 23.04 3.44 -33.23
N SER A 548 23.10 4.63 -32.64
CA SER A 548 23.05 5.91 -33.36
C SER A 548 24.13 6.09 -34.43
N GLU A 549 25.23 5.35 -34.36
CA GLU A 549 26.37 5.43 -35.28
C GLU A 549 26.51 4.18 -36.18
N HIS A 550 26.09 3.01 -35.69
CA HIS A 550 26.32 1.71 -36.32
C HIS A 550 25.00 0.94 -36.48
N ALA A 551 24.07 1.47 -37.28
CA ALA A 551 22.81 0.79 -37.58
C ALA A 551 22.85 0.03 -38.93
N LEU A 552 22.26 -1.16 -38.94
CA LEU A 552 21.89 -1.91 -40.12
C LEU A 552 20.43 -1.63 -40.48
N PHE A 553 20.16 -1.27 -41.73
CA PHE A 553 18.81 -1.01 -42.24
C PHE A 553 18.33 -2.11 -43.20
N LEU A 554 17.09 -2.54 -43.01
CA LEU A 554 16.30 -3.29 -43.99
C LEU A 554 15.25 -2.34 -44.57
N HIS A 555 15.42 -1.96 -45.84
CA HIS A 555 14.62 -0.92 -46.48
C HIS A 555 14.40 -1.19 -47.96
N TYR A 556 13.14 -1.14 -48.42
CA TYR A 556 12.74 -1.42 -49.81
C TYR A 556 13.37 -2.69 -50.43
N GLY A 557 13.42 -3.76 -49.65
CA GLY A 557 14.01 -5.05 -50.09
C GLY A 557 15.55 -5.05 -50.16
N LYS A 558 16.22 -4.03 -49.61
CA LYS A 558 17.67 -3.95 -49.52
C LYS A 558 18.14 -4.06 -48.07
N ILE A 559 19.35 -4.58 -47.90
CA ILE A 559 20.12 -4.48 -46.67
C ILE A 559 21.15 -3.38 -46.91
N THR A 560 21.12 -2.31 -46.12
CA THR A 560 22.00 -1.15 -46.29
C THR A 560 22.60 -0.72 -44.94
N PRO A 561 23.86 -0.28 -44.90
CA PRO A 561 24.40 0.37 -43.72
C PRO A 561 23.79 1.77 -43.52
N GLN A 562 23.90 2.30 -42.31
CA GLN A 562 23.56 3.69 -42.01
C GLN A 562 24.45 4.69 -42.76
N ILE A 563 25.75 4.42 -42.78
CA ILE A 563 26.77 5.28 -43.37
C ILE A 563 27.32 4.57 -44.60
N ASP A 564 27.32 5.27 -45.73
CA ASP A 564 27.82 4.75 -46.99
C ASP A 564 29.31 4.36 -46.87
N ASN A 565 29.66 3.21 -47.45
CA ASN A 565 31.04 2.69 -47.47
C ASN A 565 31.73 2.55 -46.09
N ALA A 566 30.97 2.39 -44.99
CA ALA A 566 31.55 2.38 -43.64
C ALA A 566 31.56 1.00 -42.95
N PHE A 567 30.86 -0.01 -43.48
CA PHE A 567 30.65 -1.28 -42.79
C PHE A 567 30.88 -2.48 -43.70
N ASP A 568 31.59 -3.46 -43.17
CA ASP A 568 31.82 -4.76 -43.81
C ASP A 568 30.68 -5.75 -43.57
N ILE A 569 30.54 -6.71 -44.48
CA ILE A 569 29.69 -7.89 -44.27
C ILE A 569 30.57 -9.05 -43.78
N GLY A 570 30.60 -9.24 -42.46
CA GLY A 570 31.46 -10.20 -41.77
C GLY A 570 32.84 -9.62 -41.44
N GLY A 571 33.63 -10.35 -40.65
CA GLY A 571 35.00 -9.99 -40.26
C GLY A 571 35.94 -11.19 -40.33
N PRO A 572 37.28 -11.02 -40.21
CA PRO A 572 38.25 -12.12 -40.30
C PRO A 572 37.98 -13.28 -39.33
N ASP A 573 37.41 -12.97 -38.18
CA ASP A 573 37.02 -13.88 -37.10
C ASP A 573 35.55 -14.31 -37.12
N ALA A 574 34.71 -13.65 -37.92
CA ALA A 574 33.26 -13.90 -38.07
C ALA A 574 32.84 -13.85 -39.55
N ARG A 575 33.29 -14.84 -40.32
CA ARG A 575 33.10 -14.91 -41.79
C ARG A 575 31.83 -15.64 -42.18
N TYR A 576 31.18 -15.16 -43.24
CA TYR A 576 30.10 -15.90 -43.90
C TYR A 576 30.66 -17.10 -44.66
N LYS A 577 30.07 -18.27 -44.43
CA LYS A 577 30.50 -19.52 -45.11
C LYS A 577 30.19 -19.52 -46.61
N THR A 578 29.01 -19.03 -47.01
CA THR A 578 28.54 -19.02 -48.40
C THR A 578 27.47 -17.95 -48.56
N ILE A 579 27.50 -17.22 -49.68
CA ILE A 579 26.45 -16.26 -50.07
C ILE A 579 25.79 -16.77 -51.35
N TYR A 580 24.47 -16.90 -51.34
CA TYR A 580 23.67 -17.28 -52.51
C TYR A 580 23.06 -16.04 -53.16
N ALA A 581 23.35 -15.81 -54.43
CA ALA A 581 22.78 -14.71 -55.21
C ALA A 581 22.38 -15.21 -56.61
N THR A 582 21.22 -14.75 -57.11
CA THR A 582 20.72 -15.10 -58.44
C THR A 582 21.61 -14.51 -59.55
N THR A 583 22.21 -13.35 -59.28
CA THR A 583 23.20 -12.68 -60.13
C THR A 583 24.46 -12.38 -59.31
N GLY A 584 25.61 -12.17 -59.97
CA GLY A 584 26.86 -11.86 -59.28
C GLY A 584 26.81 -10.56 -58.45
N MET A 585 27.82 -10.37 -57.59
CA MET A 585 28.00 -9.13 -56.82
C MET A 585 28.47 -7.99 -57.72
N ILE A 586 28.02 -6.77 -57.45
CA ILE A 586 28.37 -5.57 -58.21
C ILE A 586 29.34 -4.73 -57.37
N ASN A 587 30.52 -4.43 -57.91
CA ASN A 587 31.48 -3.49 -57.33
C ASN A 587 31.42 -2.17 -58.12
N THR A 588 31.46 -1.03 -57.41
CA THR A 588 31.53 0.30 -58.05
C THR A 588 32.83 0.43 -58.83
N SER A 589 32.76 0.67 -60.14
CA SER A 589 33.93 0.80 -61.03
C SER A 589 33.80 1.98 -62.00
N ASN A 590 33.44 3.16 -61.49
CA ASN A 590 33.42 4.40 -62.26
C ASN A 590 34.86 4.90 -62.50
N GLU A 591 35.26 5.08 -63.76
CA GLU A 591 36.60 5.58 -64.13
C GLU A 591 36.90 6.98 -63.58
N MET A 592 35.87 7.84 -63.46
CA MET A 592 36.01 9.18 -62.89
C MET A 592 36.36 9.18 -61.39
N LEU A 593 36.19 8.05 -60.71
CA LEU A 593 36.57 7.87 -59.31
C LEU A 593 37.95 7.22 -59.15
N LYS A 594 38.67 6.97 -60.25
CA LYS A 594 40.00 6.33 -60.26
C LYS A 594 41.08 7.34 -60.61
N THR A 595 42.31 7.06 -60.17
CA THR A 595 43.50 7.75 -60.69
C THR A 595 43.67 7.43 -62.17
N LYS A 596 44.51 8.20 -62.87
CA LYS A 596 44.87 7.91 -64.27
C LYS A 596 45.31 6.45 -64.40
N LEU A 597 44.68 5.71 -65.32
CA LEU A 597 45.02 4.32 -65.59
C LEU A 597 46.44 4.24 -66.17
N THR A 598 47.23 3.29 -65.68
CA THR A 598 48.62 3.04 -66.08
C THR A 598 48.79 1.57 -66.45
N ASP A 599 49.74 1.31 -67.35
CA ASP A 599 50.13 -0.07 -67.70
C ASP A 599 50.89 -0.76 -66.56
N ILE A 600 50.83 -2.08 -66.55
CA ILE A 600 51.60 -2.96 -65.65
C ILE A 600 53.09 -2.92 -65.98
N ASP A 601 53.95 -2.81 -64.96
CA ASP A 601 55.39 -2.75 -65.14
C ASP A 601 56.07 -4.12 -65.37
N VAL A 602 57.38 -4.12 -65.62
CA VAL A 602 58.14 -5.35 -65.91
C VAL A 602 58.23 -6.30 -64.69
N ALA A 603 58.36 -5.76 -63.47
CA ALA A 603 58.45 -6.56 -62.25
C ALA A 603 57.10 -7.18 -61.91
N GLU A 604 56.03 -6.40 -62.03
CA GLU A 604 54.64 -6.83 -61.90
C GLU A 604 54.31 -7.92 -62.91
N LYS A 605 54.70 -7.75 -64.18
CA LYS A 605 54.48 -8.76 -65.23
C LYS A 605 55.17 -10.08 -64.91
N LYS A 606 56.42 -10.04 -64.42
CA LYS A 606 57.15 -11.26 -63.99
C LYS A 606 56.50 -11.94 -62.79
N ALA A 607 56.08 -11.17 -61.79
CA ALA A 607 55.39 -11.70 -60.62
C ALA A 607 54.05 -12.35 -60.99
N ALA A 608 53.25 -11.70 -61.83
CA ALA A 608 51.96 -12.19 -62.31
C ALA A 608 52.08 -13.54 -63.05
N LEU A 609 53.06 -13.67 -63.94
CA LEU A 609 53.33 -14.92 -64.65
C LEU A 609 53.78 -16.04 -63.71
N GLU A 610 54.63 -15.76 -62.72
CA GLU A 610 55.02 -16.76 -61.72
C GLU A 610 53.85 -17.17 -60.82
N ILE A 611 52.94 -16.25 -60.47
CA ILE A 611 51.73 -16.58 -59.72
C ILE A 611 50.80 -17.49 -60.54
N LYS A 612 50.64 -17.22 -61.85
CA LYS A 612 49.86 -18.06 -62.77
C LYS A 612 50.32 -19.52 -62.75
N ASP A 613 51.64 -19.74 -62.77
CA ASP A 613 52.24 -21.09 -62.74
C ASP A 613 52.00 -21.82 -61.40
N ASN A 614 51.62 -21.08 -60.35
CA ASN A 614 51.33 -21.58 -59.01
C ASN A 614 49.83 -21.76 -58.69
N ILE A 615 48.93 -21.57 -59.65
CA ILE A 615 47.50 -21.91 -59.46
C ILE A 615 47.34 -23.44 -59.42
N LYS A 616 46.81 -23.98 -58.32
CA LYS A 616 46.61 -25.42 -58.08
C LYS A 616 45.18 -25.73 -57.64
N LYS A 617 44.79 -27.02 -57.68
CA LYS A 617 43.54 -27.51 -57.09
C LYS A 617 43.74 -27.92 -55.62
N PHE A 618 42.76 -27.67 -54.76
CA PHE A 618 42.80 -28.03 -53.33
C PHE A 618 41.39 -28.36 -52.79
N LYS A 619 41.28 -28.96 -51.61
CA LYS A 619 40.01 -29.14 -50.87
C LYS A 619 40.12 -28.39 -49.54
N MET A 620 39.04 -27.75 -49.08
CA MET A 620 39.02 -27.08 -47.78
C MET A 620 39.11 -28.12 -46.66
N LEU A 621 40.05 -27.93 -45.72
CA LEU A 621 40.30 -28.89 -44.63
C LEU A 621 39.04 -29.15 -43.79
N ASP A 622 38.34 -28.10 -43.36
CA ASP A 622 37.09 -28.23 -42.59
C ASP A 622 36.01 -29.01 -43.36
N SER A 623 35.98 -28.91 -44.70
CA SER A 623 35.04 -29.70 -45.51
C SER A 623 35.45 -31.16 -45.61
N VAL A 624 36.76 -31.45 -45.64
CA VAL A 624 37.28 -32.82 -45.61
C VAL A 624 37.00 -33.46 -44.26
N GLU A 625 37.17 -32.72 -43.17
CA GLU A 625 36.85 -33.18 -41.82
C GLU A 625 35.37 -33.52 -41.66
N VAL A 626 34.47 -32.65 -42.14
CA VAL A 626 33.01 -32.86 -41.99
C VAL A 626 32.45 -33.90 -42.97
N LYS A 627 32.96 -33.97 -44.20
CA LYS A 627 32.34 -34.76 -45.30
C LYS A 627 33.20 -35.95 -45.76
N GLY A 628 34.36 -36.16 -45.17
CA GLY A 628 35.38 -37.08 -45.67
C GLY A 628 36.08 -36.55 -46.93
N PHE A 629 37.24 -37.13 -47.25
CA PHE A 629 38.05 -36.69 -48.40
C PHE A 629 37.25 -36.77 -49.71
N ASP A 630 36.47 -37.83 -49.92
CA ASP A 630 35.69 -38.02 -51.14
C ASP A 630 34.44 -37.13 -51.21
N GLY A 631 33.84 -36.78 -50.08
CA GLY A 631 32.65 -35.91 -50.01
C GLY A 631 32.94 -34.41 -50.11
N ALA A 632 34.19 -33.99 -49.85
CA ALA A 632 34.63 -32.60 -50.01
C ALA A 632 34.83 -32.25 -51.50
N ARG A 633 34.51 -31.00 -51.88
CA ARG A 633 34.63 -30.53 -53.26
C ARG A 633 36.04 -30.01 -53.56
N TRP A 634 36.48 -30.13 -54.81
CA TRP A 634 37.71 -29.49 -55.30
C TRP A 634 37.48 -28.00 -55.57
N HIS A 635 38.45 -27.19 -55.20
CA HIS A 635 38.57 -25.75 -55.46
C HIS A 635 39.87 -25.48 -56.25
N PHE A 636 39.99 -24.33 -56.90
CA PHE A 636 41.19 -23.92 -57.63
C PHE A 636 41.63 -22.53 -57.17
N GLY A 637 42.93 -22.30 -57.00
CA GLY A 637 43.47 -21.03 -56.52
C GLY A 637 44.93 -21.12 -56.11
N VAL A 638 45.40 -20.14 -55.33
CA VAL A 638 46.78 -20.03 -54.84
C VAL A 638 46.77 -19.51 -53.40
N GLY A 639 47.67 -20.02 -52.57
CA GLY A 639 47.77 -19.57 -51.17
C GLY A 639 48.22 -18.12 -51.07
N ALA A 640 47.61 -17.35 -50.16
CA ALA A 640 47.93 -15.94 -49.95
C ALA A 640 49.42 -15.73 -49.59
N GLN A 641 49.97 -16.61 -48.77
CA GLN A 641 51.40 -16.57 -48.38
C GLN A 641 52.31 -16.80 -49.60
N THR A 642 51.95 -17.72 -50.49
CA THR A 642 52.69 -17.98 -51.73
C THR A 642 52.72 -16.74 -52.61
N VAL A 643 51.57 -16.09 -52.81
CA VAL A 643 51.48 -14.82 -53.56
C VAL A 643 52.38 -13.76 -52.93
N GLY A 644 52.29 -13.57 -51.61
CA GLY A 644 53.11 -12.59 -50.89
C GLY A 644 54.62 -12.84 -51.04
N ASN A 645 55.05 -14.10 -51.03
CA ASN A 645 56.45 -14.48 -51.23
C ASN A 645 56.95 -14.21 -52.65
N ILE A 646 56.13 -14.50 -53.67
CA ILE A 646 56.46 -14.23 -55.08
C ILE A 646 56.58 -12.72 -55.32
N MET A 647 55.65 -11.92 -54.81
CA MET A 647 55.71 -10.46 -54.95
C MET A 647 57.01 -9.90 -54.37
N ARG A 648 57.37 -10.30 -53.14
CA ARG A 648 58.63 -9.88 -52.50
C ARG A 648 59.87 -10.32 -53.27
N LYS A 649 59.86 -11.52 -53.85
CA LYS A 649 60.96 -12.05 -54.68
C LYS A 649 61.23 -11.16 -55.91
N HIS A 650 60.20 -10.57 -56.50
CA HIS A 650 60.32 -9.65 -57.64
C HIS A 650 60.47 -8.19 -57.23
N GLY A 651 60.74 -7.91 -55.94
CA GLY A 651 60.96 -6.55 -55.44
C GLY A 651 59.68 -5.74 -55.21
N LEU A 652 58.51 -6.39 -55.22
CA LEU A 652 57.21 -5.76 -54.99
C LEU A 652 56.78 -5.93 -53.53
N ASP A 653 56.16 -4.90 -52.97
CA ASP A 653 55.54 -4.95 -51.65
C ASP A 653 54.08 -5.41 -51.79
N PRO A 654 53.73 -6.64 -51.37
CA PRO A 654 52.37 -7.16 -51.54
C PRO A 654 51.31 -6.34 -50.79
N SER A 655 51.68 -5.59 -49.75
CA SER A 655 50.73 -4.75 -49.00
C SER A 655 50.19 -3.56 -49.79
N LYS A 656 50.84 -3.21 -50.93
CA LYS A 656 50.39 -2.14 -51.83
C LYS A 656 49.34 -2.60 -52.85
N TYR A 657 49.01 -3.88 -52.88
CA TYR A 657 48.11 -4.48 -53.86
C TYR A 657 46.83 -4.96 -53.19
N GLY A 658 45.67 -4.45 -53.63
CA GLY A 658 44.36 -4.74 -53.04
C GLY A 658 43.99 -6.22 -53.00
N PHE A 659 44.55 -7.04 -53.91
CA PHE A 659 44.29 -8.47 -53.95
C PHE A 659 44.92 -9.27 -52.82
N TRP A 660 45.90 -8.74 -52.09
CA TRP A 660 46.58 -9.45 -51.01
C TRP A 660 46.26 -8.81 -49.65
N CYS A 661 45.56 -9.55 -48.79
CA CYS A 661 45.14 -9.07 -47.49
C CYS A 661 45.83 -9.86 -46.37
N HIS A 662 46.29 -9.16 -45.34
CA HIS A 662 46.88 -9.76 -44.15
C HIS A 662 46.49 -8.95 -42.92
N ASP A 663 45.63 -9.53 -42.10
CA ASP A 663 45.12 -8.92 -40.88
C ASP A 663 45.65 -9.66 -39.66
N LYS A 664 46.24 -8.91 -38.73
CA LYS A 664 46.60 -9.42 -37.41
C LYS A 664 45.50 -9.03 -36.45
N THR A 665 44.79 -10.01 -35.92
CA THR A 665 43.73 -9.79 -34.93
C THR A 665 44.17 -10.30 -33.57
N HIS A 666 43.81 -9.55 -32.53
CA HIS A 666 44.05 -9.88 -31.13
C HIS A 666 42.77 -10.53 -30.57
N ARG A 667 42.91 -11.67 -29.89
CA ARG A 667 41.80 -12.38 -29.23
C ARG A 667 42.02 -12.38 -27.72
N GLU A 668 41.17 -11.65 -26.99
CA GLU A 668 41.00 -11.87 -25.56
C GLU A 668 40.02 -13.04 -25.34
N HIS A 669 40.47 -14.09 -24.65
CA HIS A 669 39.59 -15.18 -24.23
C HIS A 669 38.94 -14.82 -22.88
N MET A 670 37.63 -15.03 -22.73
CA MET A 670 36.86 -14.75 -21.50
C MET A 670 37.26 -15.63 -20.27
N THR A 671 38.38 -16.36 -20.32
CA THR A 671 38.87 -17.21 -19.22
C THR A 671 40.41 -17.12 -19.10
N GLY A 672 40.90 -15.96 -18.68
CA GLY A 672 42.25 -15.80 -18.09
C GLY A 672 43.44 -15.78 -19.06
N ASN A 673 44.00 -14.59 -19.27
CA ASN A 673 45.40 -14.26 -19.60
C ASN A 673 46.19 -15.21 -20.54
N ILE A 674 45.66 -15.50 -21.74
CA ILE A 674 46.49 -15.93 -22.88
C ILE A 674 46.08 -15.12 -24.11
N ASP A 675 46.97 -14.21 -24.54
CA ASP A 675 46.84 -13.50 -25.81
C ASP A 675 47.13 -14.49 -26.95
N ILE A 676 46.09 -14.88 -27.69
CA ILE A 676 46.26 -15.69 -28.90
C ILE A 676 46.26 -14.73 -30.09
N PHE A 677 47.41 -14.61 -30.75
CA PHE A 677 47.50 -13.90 -32.02
C PHE A 677 46.94 -14.78 -33.14
N CYS A 678 45.87 -14.32 -33.78
CA CYS A 678 45.36 -14.94 -35.00
C CYS A 678 45.70 -14.07 -36.22
N GLU A 679 46.61 -14.58 -37.06
CA GLU A 679 46.88 -14.01 -38.37
C GLU A 679 45.91 -14.58 -39.39
N SER A 680 45.20 -13.69 -40.09
CA SER A 680 44.31 -14.05 -41.19
C SER A 680 44.92 -13.56 -42.50
N TYR A 681 45.07 -14.47 -43.46
CA TYR A 681 45.53 -14.15 -44.80
C TYR A 681 44.40 -14.36 -45.81
N GLY A 682 44.25 -13.42 -46.73
CA GLY A 682 43.19 -13.44 -47.74
C GLY A 682 43.70 -13.07 -49.13
N ILE A 683 43.02 -13.60 -50.16
CA ILE A 683 43.19 -13.19 -51.54
C ILE A 683 41.85 -12.72 -52.10
N ARG A 684 41.80 -11.54 -52.71
CA ARG A 684 40.70 -11.14 -53.60
C ARG A 684 40.98 -11.73 -54.98
N TYR A 685 40.44 -12.92 -55.21
CA TYR A 685 40.77 -13.73 -56.38
C TYR A 685 40.38 -13.09 -57.71
N ASP A 686 39.34 -12.26 -57.71
CA ASP A 686 38.90 -11.45 -58.84
C ASP A 686 39.95 -10.41 -59.24
N GLU A 687 40.47 -9.63 -58.29
CA GLU A 687 41.56 -8.68 -58.55
C GLU A 687 42.85 -9.40 -58.98
N LEU A 688 43.21 -10.50 -58.31
CA LEU A 688 44.39 -11.29 -58.66
C LEU A 688 44.29 -11.85 -60.09
N ALA A 689 43.10 -12.34 -60.47
CA ALA A 689 42.87 -12.82 -61.83
C ALA A 689 43.03 -11.71 -62.87
N MET A 690 42.53 -10.50 -62.60
CA MET A 690 42.70 -9.35 -63.50
C MET A 690 44.17 -8.92 -63.63
N PHE A 691 44.93 -8.94 -62.53
CA PHE A 691 46.38 -8.69 -62.53
C PHE A 691 47.13 -9.71 -63.40
N ILE A 692 46.81 -10.99 -63.27
CA ILE A 692 47.39 -12.05 -64.09
C ILE A 692 47.00 -11.87 -65.56
N LEU A 693 45.73 -11.59 -65.87
CA LEU A 693 45.26 -11.40 -67.24
C LEU A 693 45.93 -10.20 -67.93
N ALA A 694 46.12 -9.08 -67.21
CA ALA A 694 46.83 -7.91 -67.74
C ALA A 694 48.30 -8.21 -68.11
N SER A 695 48.92 -9.20 -67.46
CA SER A 695 50.30 -9.62 -67.74
C SER A 695 50.45 -10.54 -68.96
N ILE A 696 49.34 -11.17 -69.40
CA ILE A 696 49.33 -12.08 -70.55
C ILE A 696 49.23 -11.22 -71.81
N SER A 697 50.35 -10.98 -72.49
CA SER A 697 50.33 -10.42 -73.83
C SER A 697 49.57 -11.36 -74.76
N LEU A 698 48.58 -10.83 -75.50
CA LEU A 698 48.13 -11.45 -76.74
C LEU A 698 49.39 -11.59 -77.59
N CYS A 699 49.72 -12.81 -78.02
CA CYS A 699 50.89 -13.08 -78.85
C CYS A 699 51.02 -12.01 -79.95
N GLU A 700 52.21 -11.43 -80.07
CA GLU A 700 52.67 -10.89 -81.36
C GLU A 700 52.74 -12.02 -82.40
#